data_AF-A0AAU6H8S6-F1
#
_entry.id   AF-A0AAU6H8S6-F1
#
_cell.length_a   1.000
_cell.length_b   1.000
_cell.length_c   1.000
_cell.angle_alpha   90.00
_cell.angle_beta   90.00
_cell.angle_gamma   90.00
#
_symmetry.space_group_name_H-M   'P 1'
#
loop_
_entity.id
_entity.type
_entity.pdbx_description
1 polymer ?
#
loop_
_entity_poly.entity_id
_entity_poly.type
_entity_poly.pdbx_seq_one_letter_code
_entity_poly.pdbx_strand_id
1 'polypeptide(L)'
;MGTTTHDEVIATEQKAVDHAYDCYTAKLAEMTGTSAATAAASGKDGIANRKHAEALAEAYDGLGDEALVFSRVDAPDDPGTKPRPWYIGRRGVRDASNDPVVLLWTSKLAKQWAEALPEAPGEVVLRRRLRCVQRVVQDYFDEIAAPVIPVIPSLEAIPPPRPAADDATEAGTQAGAETPVQEPPEQAEGRREVRPPSPTPGDVVRGRRRKPLQPDDFLLRELRRSRGGRMRDIVETIRRDQMDLVTGTPSDILVVQGGPGTGKSAVGLHRVTWLVDNEHFKAQDILVIGPHQRFLDYVGQVLPTLGTRDVNAVQLDRLWDGEIRGTDTPRARLVKSGERMAAVLRRRVESDCRPEALDDLTTAPSYEGDEPAVVVTAGSTTLRVPKSEVLTLLEDVRAAEGPYRQRRERFRSLFVDRLLQELATIAPRRGQGGTIRRDLERNRRVERLVERIWPAPGAREALRSLYDSPDLLGACADGILDADEQAALHRPRADTADAEPWTLDDHVCLEELRFLIDGETPRRYGHIVVDEAQDLTPLQARALRRRCAVGGSMTVLGDLAQATGPHTHLSWDPLGTLLSDHGDWRVAELNTSYRVPAEIMEFVAPLARAVAPGLPYPRAVRKAGEDAVRTVATEPWKLLDDTVAQMTRLVGTSDGSTPRSVAVIVPDDSSWLDEISRRLDEGSGLTGMSREAVSVLAAAQAKGMEYDHVLVVEPATIADRGPAGLRQLYIALTRSTQSLTVLHTSPLPEVLTHPDAVPHVPAEETAPGTDLGDVLEIGADIRVRVIGPGPGGRYKVKALSPATDRPLALTVRHGSTPPRPGDELDCWVFANETGQSVLTADTRGRLPISPRMAQRYTTAVDVLDDLATGGEGASEDARARLSDLQGMANRILRRDQADWVDVYRVLGSPDRQRLGILRDLAARTNRALKDSTLHTGRLRAELVESGWAAALTEAQQTLRARLTDAEALDDPTAPEAAPVALQPDHPEQKEAEPVTTVEEAPVVQAVTTKDDFLLALAASAAVDRTCKKHEAVRHALKSELLWADLQPTDSEAADVVCAVDDGLFLYEVLGAGRSAYEELRAGATRLLEINHTLHTKADRLYLVLCGAPAEEWAASTVREVFGVHVLWRTPGNWGGDDPDTALGRPQA
;
A
#
# COMPACT_ATOMS: atom_id res chain seq x y z
N MET A 1 0.19 -45.13 -45.10
CA MET A 1 1.23 -44.93 -44.07
C MET A 1 0.52 -44.58 -42.78
N GLY A 2 0.88 -45.27 -41.70
CA GLY A 2 0.08 -45.44 -40.50
C GLY A 2 -0.25 -44.14 -39.77
N THR A 3 -1.40 -44.13 -39.10
CA THR A 3 -1.76 -43.17 -38.07
C THR A 3 -0.72 -43.25 -36.96
N THR A 4 0.24 -42.32 -36.96
CA THR A 4 1.24 -42.18 -35.91
C THR A 4 0.51 -42.04 -34.57
N THR A 5 0.82 -42.89 -33.60
CA THR A 5 0.19 -42.81 -32.28
C THR A 5 0.75 -41.62 -31.50
N HIS A 6 -0.01 -41.07 -30.54
CA HIS A 6 0.42 -39.92 -29.73
C HIS A 6 1.77 -40.19 -29.02
N ASP A 7 1.95 -41.43 -28.52
CA ASP A 7 3.19 -41.89 -27.91
C ASP A 7 4.37 -41.96 -28.87
N GLU A 8 4.15 -42.34 -30.14
CA GLU A 8 5.20 -42.35 -31.18
C GLU A 8 5.68 -40.93 -31.51
N VAL A 9 4.76 -39.95 -31.50
CA VAL A 9 5.11 -38.55 -31.67
C VAL A 9 5.92 -38.06 -30.48
N ILE A 10 5.47 -38.30 -29.23
CA ILE A 10 6.24 -37.93 -28.03
C ILE A 10 7.63 -38.57 -28.06
N ALA A 11 7.75 -39.85 -28.40
CA ALA A 11 9.05 -40.52 -28.47
C ALA A 11 9.98 -39.93 -29.55
N THR A 12 9.40 -39.42 -30.65
CA THR A 12 10.17 -38.73 -31.71
C THR A 12 10.65 -37.37 -31.23
N GLU A 13 9.78 -36.57 -30.60
CA GLU A 13 10.14 -35.27 -30.06
C GLU A 13 11.13 -35.41 -28.88
N GLN A 14 10.98 -36.42 -28.03
CA GLN A 14 11.89 -36.72 -26.93
C GLN A 14 13.33 -36.91 -27.43
N LYS A 15 13.54 -37.67 -28.51
CA LYS A 15 14.88 -37.86 -29.09
C LYS A 15 15.51 -36.55 -29.56
N ALA A 16 14.71 -35.66 -30.15
CA ALA A 16 15.20 -34.37 -30.61
C ALA A 16 15.51 -33.42 -29.45
N VAL A 17 14.67 -33.43 -28.41
CA VAL A 17 14.91 -32.68 -27.17
C VAL A 17 16.15 -33.20 -26.44
N ASP A 18 16.34 -34.51 -26.33
CA ASP A 18 17.55 -35.11 -25.75
C ASP A 18 18.80 -34.66 -26.51
N HIS A 19 18.77 -34.69 -27.85
CA HIS A 19 19.87 -34.19 -28.67
C HIS A 19 20.15 -32.69 -28.44
N ALA A 20 19.11 -31.87 -28.34
CA ALA A 20 19.24 -30.45 -28.03
C ALA A 20 19.89 -30.21 -26.65
N TYR A 21 19.50 -30.99 -25.64
CA TYR A 21 20.10 -30.93 -24.30
C TYR A 21 21.55 -31.40 -24.30
N ASP A 22 21.89 -32.46 -25.03
CA ASP A 22 23.27 -32.93 -25.17
C ASP A 22 24.16 -31.85 -25.80
N CYS A 23 23.70 -31.20 -26.87
CA CYS A 23 24.41 -30.07 -27.48
C CYS A 23 24.52 -28.87 -26.54
N TYR A 24 23.46 -28.55 -25.80
CA TYR A 24 23.47 -27.47 -24.81
C TYR A 24 24.50 -27.73 -23.70
N THR A 25 24.48 -28.93 -23.11
CA THR A 25 25.42 -29.32 -22.04
C THR A 25 26.86 -29.39 -22.56
N ALA A 26 27.08 -29.89 -23.77
CA ALA A 26 28.40 -29.89 -24.40
C ALA A 26 28.93 -28.47 -24.62
N LYS A 27 28.06 -27.55 -25.10
CA LYS A 27 28.44 -26.15 -25.30
C LYS A 27 28.75 -25.46 -23.97
N LEU A 28 27.95 -25.71 -22.95
CA LEU A 28 28.19 -25.18 -21.62
C LEU A 28 29.54 -25.67 -21.06
N ALA A 29 29.85 -26.96 -21.19
CA ALA A 29 31.13 -27.53 -20.77
C ALA A 29 32.34 -26.94 -21.54
N GLU A 30 32.18 -26.62 -22.82
CA GLU A 30 33.19 -25.91 -23.61
C GLU A 30 33.42 -24.48 -23.08
N MET A 31 32.34 -23.77 -22.77
CA MET A 31 32.38 -22.39 -22.26
C MET A 31 32.99 -22.32 -20.85
N THR A 32 32.63 -23.24 -19.95
CA THR A 32 33.16 -23.29 -18.58
C THR A 32 34.58 -23.86 -18.50
N GLY A 33 34.94 -24.80 -19.36
CA GLY A 33 36.23 -25.51 -19.33
C GLY A 33 37.28 -24.89 -20.27
N THR A 34 37.16 -25.18 -21.56
CA THR A 34 38.22 -24.92 -22.56
C THR A 34 38.38 -23.44 -22.86
N SER A 35 37.27 -22.70 -22.96
CA SER A 35 37.27 -21.27 -23.29
C SER A 35 37.77 -20.40 -22.14
N ALA A 36 37.45 -20.73 -20.88
CA ALA A 36 37.98 -20.03 -19.70
C ALA A 36 39.50 -20.25 -19.52
N ALA A 37 39.99 -21.47 -19.81
CA ALA A 37 41.40 -21.81 -19.76
C ALA A 37 42.24 -21.15 -20.88
N THR A 38 41.70 -21.02 -22.09
CA THR A 38 42.36 -20.29 -23.20
C THR A 38 42.29 -18.77 -23.03
N ALA A 39 41.15 -18.22 -22.56
CA ALA A 39 41.00 -16.81 -22.23
C ALA A 39 41.99 -16.36 -21.14
N ALA A 40 42.24 -17.22 -20.16
CA ALA A 40 43.24 -17.03 -19.10
C ALA A 40 44.70 -16.99 -19.62
N ALA A 41 45.00 -17.66 -20.73
CA ALA A 41 46.34 -17.72 -21.31
C ALA A 41 46.67 -16.50 -22.20
N SER A 42 45.69 -15.63 -22.49
CA SER A 42 45.82 -14.46 -23.34
C SER A 42 46.35 -13.22 -22.59
N GLY A 43 47.66 -13.17 -22.32
CA GLY A 43 48.41 -11.93 -22.03
C GLY A 43 47.85 -11.01 -20.93
N LYS A 44 48.15 -9.70 -21.02
CA LYS A 44 47.90 -8.68 -19.97
C LYS A 44 46.44 -8.57 -19.49
N ASP A 45 45.47 -9.06 -20.27
CA ASP A 45 44.04 -9.01 -19.96
C ASP A 45 43.42 -10.37 -19.61
N GLY A 46 44.24 -11.40 -19.34
CA GLY A 46 43.77 -12.77 -19.10
C GLY A 46 42.77 -12.95 -17.93
N ILE A 47 42.83 -12.07 -16.92
CA ILE A 47 41.86 -12.06 -15.80
C ILE A 47 40.50 -11.50 -16.26
N ALA A 48 40.51 -10.42 -17.05
CA ALA A 48 39.28 -9.81 -17.58
C ALA A 48 38.61 -10.75 -18.60
N ASN A 49 39.40 -11.38 -19.46
CA ASN A 49 38.91 -12.35 -20.44
C ASN A 49 38.36 -13.61 -19.78
N ARG A 50 39.01 -14.11 -18.72
CA ARG A 50 38.48 -15.23 -17.93
C ARG A 50 37.16 -14.85 -17.28
N LYS A 51 37.09 -13.70 -16.59
CA LYS A 51 35.87 -13.22 -15.94
C LYS A 51 34.74 -13.01 -16.95
N HIS A 52 35.05 -12.54 -18.16
CA HIS A 52 34.09 -12.39 -19.24
C HIS A 52 33.61 -13.75 -19.79
N ALA A 53 34.50 -14.71 -19.97
CA ALA A 53 34.16 -16.07 -20.41
C ALA A 53 33.30 -16.81 -19.35
N GLU A 54 33.65 -16.68 -18.07
CA GLU A 54 32.88 -17.21 -16.95
C GLU A 54 31.48 -16.57 -16.90
N ALA A 55 31.37 -15.24 -17.07
CA ALA A 55 30.08 -14.55 -17.12
C ALA A 55 29.20 -14.98 -18.31
N LEU A 56 29.81 -15.21 -19.49
CA LEU A 56 29.09 -15.73 -20.66
C LEU A 56 28.60 -17.17 -20.45
N ALA A 57 29.41 -18.02 -19.82
CA ALA A 57 29.02 -19.39 -19.49
C ALA A 57 27.89 -19.40 -18.46
N GLU A 58 27.97 -18.55 -17.45
CA GLU A 58 26.94 -18.40 -16.42
C GLU A 58 25.63 -17.89 -17.02
N ALA A 59 25.68 -16.88 -17.92
CA ALA A 59 24.53 -16.38 -18.64
C ALA A 59 23.84 -17.47 -19.49
N TYR A 60 24.64 -18.34 -20.09
CA TYR A 60 24.15 -19.47 -20.88
C TYR A 60 23.47 -20.55 -20.00
N ASP A 61 24.05 -20.87 -18.83
CA ASP A 61 23.59 -21.94 -17.88
C ASP A 61 22.25 -21.65 -17.16
N GLY A 62 21.76 -20.40 -17.24
CA GLY A 62 20.63 -19.87 -16.45
C GLY A 62 19.24 -20.44 -16.73
N LEU A 63 19.11 -21.68 -17.19
CA LEU A 63 17.84 -22.32 -17.53
C LEU A 63 17.08 -22.85 -16.29
N GLY A 64 17.80 -23.28 -15.24
CA GLY A 64 17.19 -23.86 -14.04
C GLY A 64 16.30 -25.08 -14.35
N ASP A 65 15.09 -25.09 -13.81
CA ASP A 65 14.08 -26.15 -14.05
C ASP A 65 13.24 -25.95 -15.32
N GLU A 66 13.46 -24.84 -16.05
CA GLU A 66 12.72 -24.54 -17.26
C GLU A 66 13.14 -25.41 -18.45
N ALA A 67 12.21 -25.61 -19.38
CA ALA A 67 12.48 -26.37 -20.60
C ALA A 67 13.31 -25.57 -21.61
N LEU A 68 14.30 -26.23 -22.22
CA LEU A 68 15.14 -25.64 -23.27
C LEU A 68 14.32 -25.37 -24.53
N VAL A 69 13.47 -26.34 -24.90
CA VAL A 69 12.66 -26.37 -26.11
C VAL A 69 11.19 -26.41 -25.71
N PHE A 70 10.37 -25.54 -26.32
CA PHE A 70 8.94 -25.47 -26.05
C PHE A 70 8.07 -25.45 -27.31
N SER A 71 8.69 -25.40 -28.50
CA SER A 71 7.96 -25.45 -29.76
C SER A 71 8.79 -26.07 -30.88
N ARG A 72 8.10 -26.65 -31.85
CA ARG A 72 8.63 -27.11 -33.14
C ARG A 72 7.86 -26.44 -34.27
N VAL A 73 8.57 -26.02 -35.31
CA VAL A 73 8.02 -25.47 -36.54
C VAL A 73 8.62 -26.22 -37.72
N ASP A 74 7.79 -26.73 -38.62
CA ASP A 74 8.28 -27.27 -39.90
C ASP A 74 8.13 -26.19 -40.97
N ALA A 75 9.25 -25.66 -41.43
CA ALA A 75 9.33 -24.55 -42.37
C ALA A 75 10.61 -24.66 -43.23
N PRO A 76 10.62 -24.11 -44.46
CA PRO A 76 11.81 -24.10 -45.31
C PRO A 76 12.90 -23.17 -44.75
N ASP A 77 14.18 -23.45 -45.07
CA ASP A 77 15.31 -22.57 -44.71
C ASP A 77 15.23 -21.22 -45.46
N ASP A 78 14.73 -21.26 -46.69
CA ASP A 78 14.58 -20.12 -47.62
C ASP A 78 13.27 -20.28 -48.41
N PRO A 79 12.62 -19.18 -48.85
CA PRO A 79 11.38 -19.25 -49.61
C PRO A 79 11.48 -20.20 -50.83
N GLY A 80 10.65 -21.24 -50.84
CA GLY A 80 10.58 -22.23 -51.92
C GLY A 80 11.46 -23.49 -51.77
N THR A 81 12.23 -23.64 -50.69
CA THR A 81 12.95 -24.89 -50.39
C THR A 81 12.06 -25.93 -49.70
N LYS A 82 12.58 -27.14 -49.46
CA LYS A 82 11.81 -28.19 -48.75
C LYS A 82 11.74 -27.85 -47.25
N PRO A 83 10.55 -27.97 -46.61
CA PRO A 83 10.41 -27.73 -45.19
C PRO A 83 11.19 -28.76 -44.37
N ARG A 84 11.83 -28.30 -43.30
CA ARG A 84 12.52 -29.14 -42.30
C ARG A 84 12.06 -28.78 -40.89
N PRO A 85 12.25 -29.66 -39.90
CA PRO A 85 11.88 -29.35 -38.52
C PRO A 85 12.86 -28.35 -37.89
N TRP A 86 12.32 -27.35 -37.22
CA TRP A 86 13.01 -26.36 -36.42
C TRP A 86 12.50 -26.40 -35.00
N TYR A 87 13.41 -26.52 -34.03
CA TYR A 87 13.04 -26.42 -32.62
C TYR A 87 13.27 -25.00 -32.13
N ILE A 88 12.27 -24.43 -31.44
CA ILE A 88 12.32 -23.09 -30.87
C ILE A 88 12.42 -23.22 -29.35
N GLY A 89 13.34 -22.44 -28.78
CA GLY A 89 13.70 -22.54 -27.37
C GLY A 89 14.17 -21.24 -26.73
N ARG A 90 14.43 -21.35 -25.42
CA ARG A 90 14.90 -20.25 -24.56
C ARG A 90 16.38 -19.90 -24.76
N ARG A 91 17.12 -20.78 -25.44
CA ARG A 91 18.54 -20.60 -25.80
C ARG A 91 18.75 -21.00 -27.25
N GLY A 92 19.61 -20.25 -27.94
CA GLY A 92 20.13 -20.69 -29.22
C GLY A 92 21.16 -21.80 -29.00
N VAL A 93 20.93 -22.98 -29.56
CA VAL A 93 21.83 -24.14 -29.44
C VAL A 93 22.27 -24.58 -30.83
N ARG A 94 23.56 -24.86 -30.97
CA ARG A 94 24.18 -25.36 -32.20
C ARG A 94 24.88 -26.68 -31.92
N ASP A 95 24.96 -27.52 -32.94
CA ASP A 95 25.72 -28.77 -32.87
C ASP A 95 27.23 -28.53 -33.08
N ALA A 96 28.02 -29.61 -33.08
CA ALA A 96 29.46 -29.55 -33.32
C ALA A 96 29.84 -29.09 -34.74
N SER A 97 28.92 -29.16 -35.70
CA SER A 97 29.08 -28.68 -37.08
C SER A 97 28.65 -27.21 -37.24
N ASN A 98 28.24 -26.56 -36.14
CA ASN A 98 27.71 -25.21 -36.08
C ASN A 98 26.31 -25.04 -36.74
N ASP A 99 25.60 -26.14 -36.99
CA ASP A 99 24.22 -26.14 -37.48
C ASP A 99 23.25 -25.80 -36.32
N PRO A 100 22.27 -24.88 -36.50
CA PRO A 100 21.28 -24.59 -35.47
C PRO A 100 20.39 -25.80 -35.15
N VAL A 101 20.48 -26.28 -33.91
CA VAL A 101 19.62 -27.33 -33.35
C VAL A 101 18.39 -26.71 -32.69
N VAL A 102 18.59 -25.63 -31.92
CA VAL A 102 17.51 -24.86 -31.31
C VAL A 102 17.65 -23.40 -31.72
N LEU A 103 16.62 -22.86 -32.34
CA LEU A 103 16.49 -21.44 -32.63
C LEU A 103 15.99 -20.70 -31.40
N LEU A 104 16.61 -19.55 -31.13
CA LEU A 104 16.16 -18.67 -30.08
C LEU A 104 14.80 -18.08 -30.45
N TRP A 105 13.88 -18.05 -29.47
CA TRP A 105 12.51 -17.56 -29.66
C TRP A 105 12.41 -16.10 -30.07
N THR A 106 13.42 -15.28 -29.76
CA THR A 106 13.53 -13.87 -30.15
C THR A 106 14.09 -13.67 -31.56
N SER A 107 14.47 -14.74 -32.26
CA SER A 107 14.99 -14.65 -33.63
C SER A 107 13.93 -14.17 -34.62
N LYS A 108 14.37 -13.49 -35.69
CA LYS A 108 13.46 -12.97 -36.74
C LYS A 108 12.63 -14.08 -37.41
N LEU A 109 13.22 -15.26 -37.61
CA LEU A 109 12.52 -16.43 -38.16
C LEU A 109 11.45 -16.94 -37.19
N ALA A 110 11.80 -17.10 -35.90
CA ALA A 110 10.84 -17.53 -34.88
C ALA A 110 9.66 -16.55 -34.76
N LYS A 111 9.91 -15.23 -34.84
CA LYS A 111 8.86 -14.20 -34.90
C LYS A 111 7.96 -14.38 -36.12
N GLN A 112 8.54 -14.48 -37.33
CA GLN A 112 7.79 -14.65 -38.57
C GLN A 112 6.87 -15.88 -38.51
N TRP A 113 7.38 -17.00 -37.99
CA TRP A 113 6.59 -18.22 -37.84
C TRP A 113 5.58 -18.17 -36.70
N ALA A 114 5.81 -17.38 -35.65
CA ALA A 114 4.84 -17.14 -34.59
C ALA A 114 3.63 -16.30 -35.07
N GLU A 115 3.84 -15.40 -36.03
CA GLU A 115 2.77 -14.59 -36.64
C GLU A 115 1.87 -15.37 -37.63
N ALA A 116 2.33 -16.54 -38.09
CA ALA A 116 1.58 -17.39 -39.02
C ALA A 116 0.22 -17.82 -38.44
N LEU A 117 -0.82 -17.82 -39.30
CA LEU A 117 -2.19 -18.17 -38.94
C LEU A 117 -2.56 -19.57 -39.46
N PRO A 118 -3.42 -20.34 -38.75
CA PRO A 118 -3.92 -21.60 -39.30
C PRO A 118 -4.63 -21.44 -40.66
N GLU A 119 -5.36 -20.34 -40.88
CA GLU A 119 -6.04 -20.09 -42.17
C GLU A 119 -5.12 -19.47 -43.23
N ALA A 120 -3.96 -18.96 -42.83
CA ALA A 120 -2.95 -18.37 -43.70
C ALA A 120 -1.55 -18.73 -43.17
N PRO A 121 -1.14 -20.00 -43.25
CA PRO A 121 0.05 -20.49 -42.57
C PRO A 121 1.35 -20.06 -43.26
N GLY A 122 1.24 -19.51 -44.48
CA GLY A 122 2.40 -19.08 -45.27
C GLY A 122 3.29 -20.29 -45.58
N GLU A 123 4.54 -20.22 -45.13
CA GLU A 123 5.56 -21.26 -45.33
C GLU A 123 5.59 -22.32 -44.21
N VAL A 124 4.82 -22.11 -43.13
CA VAL A 124 4.76 -23.02 -41.99
C VAL A 124 3.84 -24.20 -42.32
N VAL A 125 4.39 -25.41 -42.31
CA VAL A 125 3.64 -26.65 -42.61
C VAL A 125 3.09 -27.29 -41.33
N LEU A 126 3.86 -27.20 -40.25
CA LEU A 126 3.49 -27.68 -38.92
C LEU A 126 3.96 -26.64 -37.89
N ARG A 127 3.11 -26.29 -36.93
CA ARG A 127 3.54 -25.59 -35.72
C ARG A 127 3.02 -26.34 -34.51
N ARG A 128 3.95 -26.94 -33.77
CA ARG A 128 3.70 -27.76 -32.59
C ARG A 128 4.22 -27.04 -31.34
N ARG A 129 3.40 -26.96 -30.31
CA ARG A 129 3.82 -26.60 -28.95
C ARG A 129 4.17 -27.88 -28.21
N LEU A 130 5.30 -27.86 -27.52
CA LEU A 130 5.80 -28.99 -26.74
C LEU A 130 5.69 -28.65 -25.26
N ARG A 131 5.14 -29.57 -24.48
CA ARG A 131 5.19 -29.49 -23.03
C ARG A 131 6.39 -30.27 -22.56
N CYS A 132 7.35 -29.55 -22.01
CA CYS A 132 8.58 -30.13 -21.51
C CYS A 132 8.71 -29.82 -20.01
N VAL A 133 9.22 -30.78 -19.25
CA VAL A 133 9.74 -30.53 -17.90
C VAL A 133 11.21 -30.84 -17.95
N GLN A 134 12.03 -29.79 -17.89
CA GLN A 134 13.44 -29.87 -18.26
C GLN A 134 13.58 -30.60 -19.62
N ARG A 135 14.28 -31.75 -19.65
CA ARG A 135 14.51 -32.55 -20.87
C ARG A 135 13.38 -33.49 -21.25
N VAL A 136 12.34 -33.65 -20.43
CA VAL A 136 11.30 -34.66 -20.66
C VAL A 136 10.09 -34.05 -21.36
N VAL A 137 9.76 -34.56 -22.55
CA VAL A 137 8.55 -34.23 -23.31
C VAL A 137 7.36 -34.98 -22.72
N GLN A 138 6.42 -34.25 -22.14
CA GLN A 138 5.23 -34.81 -21.50
C GLN A 138 4.04 -34.86 -22.44
N ASP A 139 3.89 -33.86 -23.31
CA ASP A 139 2.73 -33.72 -24.21
C ASP A 139 3.05 -32.77 -25.37
N TYR A 140 2.15 -32.68 -26.35
CA TYR A 140 2.25 -31.72 -27.45
C TYR A 140 0.88 -31.24 -27.95
N PHE A 141 0.87 -30.09 -28.63
CA PHE A 141 -0.31 -29.53 -29.27
C PHE A 141 0.03 -28.93 -30.64
N ASP A 142 -0.73 -29.29 -31.67
CA ASP A 142 -0.52 -28.77 -33.03
C ASP A 142 -1.45 -27.57 -33.28
N GLU A 143 -0.85 -26.37 -33.36
CA GLU A 143 -1.56 -25.13 -33.67
C GLU A 143 -1.81 -24.97 -35.18
N ILE A 144 -0.85 -25.39 -35.99
CA ILE A 144 -0.95 -25.44 -37.45
C ILE A 144 -0.57 -26.85 -37.85
N ALA A 145 -1.46 -27.53 -38.58
CA ALA A 145 -1.15 -28.80 -39.23
C ALA A 145 -1.78 -28.76 -40.63
N ALA A 146 -1.02 -29.13 -41.66
CA ALA A 146 -1.59 -29.32 -42.98
C ALA A 146 -2.74 -30.34 -42.92
N PRO A 147 -3.89 -30.09 -43.59
CA PRO A 147 -5.00 -31.03 -43.56
C PRO A 147 -4.52 -32.37 -44.12
N VAL A 148 -4.62 -33.43 -43.31
CA VAL A 148 -4.53 -34.79 -43.81
C VAL A 148 -5.69 -34.95 -44.79
N ILE A 149 -5.41 -34.88 -46.09
CA ILE A 149 -6.39 -35.24 -47.10
C ILE A 149 -6.73 -36.71 -46.82
N PRO A 150 -7.95 -37.06 -46.37
CA PRO A 150 -8.30 -38.46 -46.25
C PRO A 150 -8.22 -39.04 -47.66
N VAL A 151 -7.30 -40.00 -47.84
CA VAL A 151 -7.29 -40.83 -49.04
C VAL A 151 -8.62 -41.58 -49.00
N ILE A 152 -9.59 -41.09 -49.78
CA ILE A 152 -10.81 -41.83 -50.07
C ILE A 152 -10.33 -43.13 -50.72
N PRO A 153 -10.64 -44.31 -50.15
CA PRO A 153 -10.26 -45.56 -50.78
C PRO A 153 -10.94 -45.62 -52.14
N SER A 154 -10.12 -45.86 -53.17
CA SER A 154 -10.54 -46.09 -54.54
C SER A 154 -11.59 -47.21 -54.54
N LEU A 155 -12.86 -46.85 -54.73
CA LEU A 155 -13.89 -47.80 -55.11
C LEU A 155 -13.64 -48.16 -56.58
N GLU A 156 -13.13 -49.37 -56.80
CA GLU A 156 -13.13 -49.99 -58.11
C GLU A 156 -14.57 -50.16 -58.63
N ALA A 157 -14.74 -49.70 -59.87
CA ALA A 157 -15.64 -50.17 -60.92
C ALA A 157 -17.15 -50.18 -60.66
N ILE A 158 -17.80 -49.09 -61.09
CA ILE A 158 -19.05 -49.18 -61.85
C ILE A 158 -18.73 -48.73 -63.30
N PRO A 159 -19.02 -49.55 -64.32
CA PRO A 159 -18.57 -49.33 -65.69
C PRO A 159 -19.34 -48.20 -66.40
N PRO A 160 -18.79 -47.66 -67.52
CA PRO A 160 -19.11 -46.33 -68.02
C PRO A 160 -20.26 -46.35 -69.04
N PRO A 161 -20.96 -45.24 -69.25
CA PRO A 161 -21.46 -44.89 -70.57
C PRO A 161 -20.55 -43.83 -71.20
N ARG A 162 -20.04 -44.17 -72.39
CA ARG A 162 -19.46 -43.27 -73.40
C ARG A 162 -20.08 -43.70 -74.75
N PRO A 163 -20.06 -42.87 -75.80
CA PRO A 163 -20.50 -41.46 -75.89
C PRO A 163 -21.27 -41.20 -77.23
N ALA A 164 -21.47 -39.91 -77.53
CA ALA A 164 -21.62 -39.27 -78.85
C ALA A 164 -23.03 -39.08 -79.45
N ALA A 165 -23.47 -37.82 -79.38
CA ALA A 165 -23.86 -36.92 -80.47
C ALA A 165 -24.50 -37.49 -81.75
N ASP A 166 -25.60 -36.88 -82.19
CA ASP A 166 -25.62 -36.12 -83.45
C ASP A 166 -26.82 -35.15 -83.55
N ASP A 167 -26.47 -33.94 -84.00
CA ASP A 167 -27.14 -33.01 -84.91
C ASP A 167 -28.50 -32.33 -84.69
N ALA A 168 -28.41 -30.99 -84.79
CA ALA A 168 -29.26 -30.02 -85.49
C ALA A 168 -30.68 -29.76 -84.92
N THR A 169 -31.32 -28.59 -85.04
CA THR A 169 -31.22 -27.48 -85.98
C THR A 169 -31.86 -26.21 -85.36
N GLU A 170 -31.65 -25.09 -86.04
CA GLU A 170 -31.97 -23.69 -85.75
C GLU A 170 -33.45 -23.28 -85.54
N ALA A 171 -33.56 -22.06 -84.98
CA ALA A 171 -34.50 -20.98 -85.29
C ALA A 171 -35.90 -20.92 -84.61
N GLY A 172 -36.11 -19.80 -83.89
CA GLY A 172 -37.16 -18.85 -84.28
C GLY A 172 -38.33 -18.55 -83.34
N THR A 173 -38.26 -17.38 -82.68
CA THR A 173 -39.25 -16.28 -82.80
C THR A 173 -40.52 -16.21 -81.91
N GLN A 174 -40.77 -14.97 -81.44
CA GLN A 174 -42.01 -14.28 -80.99
C GLN A 174 -42.47 -14.43 -79.51
N ALA A 175 -42.46 -13.35 -78.70
CA ALA A 175 -43.42 -12.21 -78.59
C ALA A 175 -44.75 -12.63 -77.96
N GLY A 176 -45.43 -11.94 -77.03
CA GLY A 176 -45.34 -10.64 -76.35
C GLY A 176 -46.63 -10.46 -75.50
N ALA A 177 -46.76 -9.30 -74.83
CA ALA A 177 -47.97 -8.72 -74.17
C ALA A 177 -48.45 -9.33 -72.82
N GLU A 178 -49.05 -8.62 -71.85
CA GLU A 178 -49.25 -7.19 -71.47
C GLU A 178 -49.94 -7.22 -70.06
N THR A 179 -49.48 -6.35 -69.12
CA THR A 179 -50.20 -5.42 -68.17
C THR A 179 -51.55 -5.85 -67.48
N PRO A 180 -51.93 -5.40 -66.25
CA PRO A 180 -51.87 -3.99 -65.85
C PRO A 180 -51.64 -3.56 -64.38
N VAL A 181 -51.43 -2.24 -64.29
CA VAL A 181 -51.24 -1.32 -63.17
C VAL A 181 -52.54 -1.03 -62.38
N GLN A 182 -52.43 -0.75 -61.08
CA GLN A 182 -53.38 0.09 -60.30
C GLN A 182 -52.66 0.84 -59.15
N GLU A 183 -52.90 2.15 -59.04
CA GLU A 183 -52.46 3.13 -58.02
C GLU A 183 -53.51 3.29 -56.86
N PRO A 184 -53.41 4.23 -55.89
CA PRO A 184 -52.90 4.10 -54.51
C PRO A 184 -54.02 4.28 -53.43
N PRO A 185 -53.70 4.37 -52.12
CA PRO A 185 -53.86 5.68 -51.47
C PRO A 185 -52.84 6.02 -50.36
N GLU A 186 -52.90 7.29 -49.96
CA GLU A 186 -52.05 8.05 -49.04
C GLU A 186 -52.19 7.73 -47.52
N GLN A 187 -51.10 8.05 -46.80
CA GLN A 187 -50.98 8.47 -45.39
C GLN A 187 -51.27 7.49 -44.24
N ALA A 188 -50.21 7.10 -43.52
CA ALA A 188 -50.10 7.20 -42.05
C ALA A 188 -48.66 6.91 -41.59
N GLU A 189 -48.11 7.79 -40.77
CA GLU A 189 -46.78 7.71 -40.16
C GLU A 189 -46.63 6.49 -39.25
N GLY A 190 -45.54 5.74 -39.39
CA GLY A 190 -45.18 4.62 -38.51
C GLY A 190 -43.75 4.17 -38.75
N ARG A 191 -42.88 4.38 -37.75
CA ARG A 191 -41.46 3.97 -37.74
C ARG A 191 -41.32 2.50 -38.16
N ARG A 192 -40.66 2.25 -39.30
CA ARG A 192 -40.36 0.92 -39.81
C ARG A 192 -38.99 0.48 -39.29
N GLU A 193 -38.96 -0.60 -38.51
CA GLU A 193 -37.75 -1.31 -38.12
C GLU A 193 -36.93 -1.70 -39.36
N VAL A 194 -35.67 -1.25 -39.38
CA VAL A 194 -34.69 -1.67 -40.38
C VAL A 194 -34.24 -3.09 -40.04
N ARG A 195 -34.70 -4.09 -40.80
CA ARG A 195 -34.06 -5.42 -40.81
C ARG A 195 -32.60 -5.24 -41.25
N PRO A 196 -31.60 -5.73 -40.49
CA PRO A 196 -30.21 -5.60 -40.90
C PRO A 196 -29.98 -6.36 -42.22
N PRO A 197 -29.10 -5.86 -43.11
CA PRO A 197 -28.77 -6.56 -44.34
C PRO A 197 -28.15 -7.92 -44.03
N SER A 198 -28.44 -8.91 -44.87
CA SER A 198 -27.81 -10.23 -44.79
C SER A 198 -26.29 -10.06 -44.94
N PRO A 199 -25.47 -10.69 -44.06
CA PRO A 199 -24.04 -10.48 -44.04
C PRO A 199 -23.41 -10.90 -45.37
N THR A 200 -22.58 -10.02 -45.94
CA THR A 200 -21.79 -10.36 -47.12
C THR A 200 -20.69 -11.37 -46.75
N PRO A 201 -20.09 -12.10 -47.71
CA PRO A 201 -18.93 -12.97 -47.42
C PRO A 201 -17.79 -12.24 -46.68
N GLY A 202 -17.61 -10.93 -46.93
CA GLY A 202 -16.68 -10.08 -46.19
C GLY A 202 -17.08 -9.81 -44.74
N ASP A 203 -18.38 -9.68 -44.46
CA ASP A 203 -18.93 -9.54 -43.09
C ASP A 203 -18.87 -10.86 -42.32
N VAL A 204 -19.02 -11.99 -43.00
CA VAL A 204 -18.82 -13.33 -42.41
C VAL A 204 -17.34 -13.55 -42.07
N VAL A 205 -16.40 -13.07 -42.89
CA VAL A 205 -14.96 -13.12 -42.60
C VAL A 205 -14.58 -12.16 -41.45
N ARG A 206 -15.12 -10.94 -41.40
CA ARG A 206 -14.95 -10.04 -40.23
C ARG A 206 -15.62 -10.57 -38.96
N GLY A 207 -16.78 -11.22 -39.09
CA GLY A 207 -17.48 -11.89 -38.00
C GLY A 207 -16.74 -13.11 -37.47
N ARG A 208 -16.07 -13.87 -38.35
CA ARG A 208 -15.17 -14.97 -37.95
C ARG A 208 -13.89 -14.46 -37.28
N ARG A 209 -13.31 -13.34 -37.73
CA ARG A 209 -12.18 -12.66 -37.04
C ARG A 209 -12.53 -12.18 -35.63
N ARG A 210 -13.81 -11.95 -35.32
CA ARG A 210 -14.31 -11.54 -34.00
C ARG A 210 -14.77 -12.69 -33.11
N LYS A 211 -14.78 -13.95 -33.58
CA LYS A 211 -15.00 -15.08 -32.67
C LYS A 211 -13.71 -15.30 -31.88
N PRO A 212 -13.71 -15.11 -30.55
CA PRO A 212 -12.54 -15.44 -29.76
C PRO A 212 -12.26 -16.94 -29.95
N LEU A 213 -11.03 -17.25 -30.34
CA LEU A 213 -10.52 -18.62 -30.37
C LEU A 213 -10.78 -19.22 -28.99
N GLN A 214 -11.50 -20.35 -28.94
CA GLN A 214 -11.59 -21.11 -27.69
C GLN A 214 -10.17 -21.51 -27.28
N PRO A 215 -9.78 -21.30 -26.02
CA PRO A 215 -8.46 -21.68 -25.56
C PRO A 215 -8.31 -23.20 -25.72
N ASP A 216 -7.18 -23.60 -26.28
CA ASP A 216 -6.78 -24.98 -26.48
C ASP A 216 -6.55 -25.70 -25.15
N ASP A 217 -6.83 -27.02 -25.10
CA ASP A 217 -6.74 -27.82 -23.87
C ASP A 217 -5.31 -27.82 -23.29
N PHE A 218 -4.30 -27.70 -24.15
CA PHE A 218 -2.90 -27.53 -23.77
C PHE A 218 -2.68 -26.26 -22.92
N LEU A 219 -3.14 -25.10 -23.41
CA LEU A 219 -3.07 -23.83 -22.68
C LEU A 219 -3.77 -23.92 -21.33
N LEU A 220 -4.97 -24.50 -21.30
CA LEU A 220 -5.77 -24.62 -20.09
C LEU A 220 -5.08 -25.50 -19.04
N ARG A 221 -4.41 -26.58 -19.46
CA ARG A 221 -3.61 -27.44 -18.56
C ARG A 221 -2.39 -26.72 -18.00
N GLU A 222 -1.67 -25.95 -18.82
CA GLU A 222 -0.47 -25.23 -18.35
C GLU A 222 -0.84 -24.13 -17.35
N LEU A 223 -1.93 -23.40 -17.61
CA LEU A 223 -2.45 -22.38 -16.69
C LEU A 223 -3.05 -22.96 -15.38
N ARG A 224 -3.32 -24.27 -15.30
CA ARG A 224 -3.85 -24.96 -14.11
C ARG A 224 -2.77 -25.50 -13.17
N ARG A 225 -1.49 -25.45 -13.55
CA ARG A 225 -0.38 -25.93 -12.71
C ARG A 225 -0.26 -25.09 -11.43
N SER A 226 0.21 -25.72 -10.37
CA SER A 226 0.38 -25.06 -9.08
C SER A 226 1.48 -24.01 -9.15
N ARG A 227 1.23 -22.87 -8.51
CA ARG A 227 2.22 -21.83 -8.32
C ARG A 227 2.87 -22.08 -6.97
N GLY A 228 4.06 -22.69 -6.96
CA GLY A 228 4.87 -22.94 -5.75
C GLY A 228 5.43 -21.64 -5.16
N GLY A 229 4.57 -20.69 -4.81
CA GLY A 229 4.93 -19.37 -4.28
C GLY A 229 5.55 -18.40 -5.31
N ARG A 230 5.67 -18.79 -6.59
CA ARG A 230 6.31 -18.01 -7.66
C ARG A 230 5.37 -17.85 -8.86
N MET A 231 5.36 -16.66 -9.46
CA MET A 231 4.69 -16.45 -10.74
C MET A 231 5.48 -17.15 -11.84
N ARG A 232 4.81 -17.87 -12.75
CA ARG A 232 5.47 -18.55 -13.88
C ARG A 232 5.55 -17.66 -15.11
N ASP A 233 6.61 -17.87 -15.87
CA ASP A 233 6.83 -17.33 -17.20
C ASP A 233 5.68 -17.76 -18.16
N ILE A 234 5.40 -16.93 -19.18
CA ILE A 234 4.44 -17.21 -20.23
C ILE A 234 5.04 -17.71 -21.55
N VAL A 235 6.35 -17.93 -21.73
CA VAL A 235 6.92 -18.26 -23.07
C VAL A 235 6.14 -19.39 -23.76
N GLU A 236 5.81 -20.45 -23.01
CA GLU A 236 5.06 -21.61 -23.53
C GLU A 236 3.60 -21.27 -23.88
N THR A 237 3.04 -20.25 -23.21
CA THR A 237 1.62 -19.86 -23.28
C THR A 237 1.37 -18.53 -24.00
N ILE A 238 2.42 -17.82 -24.44
CA ILE A 238 2.34 -16.49 -25.04
C ILE A 238 1.46 -16.52 -26.27
N ARG A 239 0.51 -15.60 -26.30
CA ARG A 239 -0.50 -15.48 -27.36
C ARG A 239 -0.06 -14.47 -28.40
N ARG A 240 -0.71 -14.48 -29.55
CA ARG A 240 -0.33 -13.63 -30.69
C ARG A 240 -0.44 -12.14 -30.37
N ASP A 241 -1.56 -11.71 -29.80
CA ASP A 241 -1.80 -10.34 -29.34
C ASP A 241 -0.73 -9.87 -28.36
N GLN A 242 -0.28 -10.76 -27.47
CA GLN A 242 0.85 -10.51 -26.56
C GLN A 242 2.19 -10.46 -27.29
N MET A 243 2.44 -11.36 -28.24
CA MET A 243 3.68 -11.44 -29.03
C MET A 243 3.88 -10.20 -29.92
N ASP A 244 2.80 -9.65 -30.47
CA ASP A 244 2.84 -8.40 -31.25
C ASP A 244 3.32 -7.22 -30.39
N LEU A 245 2.96 -7.19 -29.10
CA LEU A 245 3.44 -6.20 -28.14
C LEU A 245 4.88 -6.45 -27.70
N VAL A 246 5.27 -7.72 -27.52
CA VAL A 246 6.65 -8.10 -27.19
C VAL A 246 7.60 -7.69 -28.30
N THR A 247 7.26 -8.00 -29.55
CA THR A 247 8.16 -7.87 -30.71
C THR A 247 7.99 -6.59 -31.51
N GLY A 248 7.14 -5.67 -31.04
CA GLY A 248 6.98 -4.36 -31.65
C GLY A 248 8.26 -3.54 -31.55
N THR A 249 8.50 -2.64 -32.50
CA THR A 249 9.65 -1.73 -32.46
C THR A 249 9.67 -0.93 -31.15
N PRO A 250 10.85 -0.50 -30.65
CA PRO A 250 10.91 0.48 -29.58
C PRO A 250 10.31 1.81 -30.08
N SER A 251 9.03 2.03 -29.80
CA SER A 251 8.38 3.34 -29.89
C SER A 251 8.68 4.14 -28.63
N ASP A 252 8.66 5.47 -28.69
CA ASP A 252 8.91 6.35 -27.53
C ASP A 252 8.16 5.86 -26.28
N ILE A 253 6.83 5.79 -26.30
CA ILE A 253 6.07 5.27 -25.16
C ILE A 253 4.95 4.35 -25.62
N LEU A 254 5.06 3.09 -25.18
CA LEU A 254 4.01 2.09 -25.31
C LEU A 254 3.32 1.91 -23.97
N VAL A 255 2.05 2.30 -23.89
CA VAL A 255 1.17 1.98 -22.76
C VAL A 255 0.44 0.68 -23.08
N VAL A 256 0.54 -0.32 -22.20
CA VAL A 256 -0.20 -1.58 -22.28
C VAL A 256 -1.25 -1.57 -21.17
N GLN A 257 -2.49 -1.26 -21.56
CA GLN A 257 -3.67 -1.34 -20.70
C GLN A 257 -4.18 -2.78 -20.72
N GLY A 258 -4.11 -3.48 -19.59
CA GLY A 258 -4.56 -4.87 -19.49
C GLY A 258 -5.17 -5.15 -18.13
N GLY A 259 -6.42 -5.64 -18.11
CA GLY A 259 -7.08 -6.01 -16.87
C GLY A 259 -6.51 -7.30 -16.23
N PRO A 260 -7.15 -7.80 -15.16
CA PRO A 260 -6.65 -8.97 -14.41
C PRO A 260 -6.46 -10.21 -15.28
N GLY A 261 -5.32 -10.89 -15.11
CA GLY A 261 -5.02 -12.17 -15.77
C GLY A 261 -4.75 -12.11 -17.28
N THR A 262 -4.55 -10.91 -17.83
CA THR A 262 -4.20 -10.67 -19.24
C THR A 262 -2.72 -10.89 -19.55
N GLY A 263 -1.87 -11.05 -18.53
CA GLY A 263 -0.44 -11.31 -18.69
C GLY A 263 0.42 -10.06 -18.96
N LYS A 264 -0.09 -8.85 -18.69
CA LYS A 264 0.60 -7.56 -18.94
C LYS A 264 2.05 -7.51 -18.46
N SER A 265 2.32 -7.93 -17.22
CA SER A 265 3.65 -7.88 -16.62
C SER A 265 4.62 -8.82 -17.32
N ALA A 266 4.15 -10.00 -17.71
CA ALA A 266 4.94 -10.95 -18.47
C ALA A 266 5.24 -10.42 -19.89
N VAL A 267 4.27 -9.79 -20.57
CA VAL A 267 4.53 -9.09 -21.86
C VAL A 267 5.68 -8.09 -21.71
N GLY A 268 5.70 -7.29 -20.64
CA GLY A 268 6.78 -6.36 -20.35
C GLY A 268 8.16 -7.01 -20.24
N LEU A 269 8.29 -8.11 -19.49
CA LEU A 269 9.57 -8.80 -19.30
C LEU A 269 10.06 -9.49 -20.57
N HIS A 270 9.17 -10.11 -21.33
CA HIS A 270 9.53 -10.71 -22.61
C HIS A 270 9.97 -9.67 -23.62
N ARG A 271 9.34 -8.48 -23.59
CA ARG A 271 9.75 -7.35 -24.40
C ARG A 271 11.17 -6.90 -24.06
N VAL A 272 11.56 -6.90 -22.78
CA VAL A 272 12.95 -6.62 -22.37
C VAL A 272 13.91 -7.58 -23.05
N THR A 273 13.67 -8.90 -22.97
CA THR A 273 14.53 -9.89 -23.63
C THR A 273 14.57 -9.69 -25.15
N TRP A 274 13.42 -9.46 -25.77
CA TRP A 274 13.36 -9.22 -27.21
C TRP A 274 14.18 -7.99 -27.64
N LEU A 275 14.09 -6.90 -26.89
CA LEU A 275 14.85 -5.67 -27.15
C LEU A 275 16.37 -5.88 -27.00
N VAL A 276 16.79 -6.68 -26.01
CA VAL A 276 18.21 -7.01 -25.81
C VAL A 276 18.74 -7.91 -26.92
N ASP A 277 18.03 -9.01 -27.22
CA ASP A 277 18.46 -10.00 -28.21
C ASP A 277 18.48 -9.45 -29.65
N ASN A 278 17.67 -8.43 -29.93
CA ASN A 278 17.62 -7.75 -31.23
C ASN A 278 18.44 -6.44 -31.26
N GLU A 279 19.38 -6.28 -30.32
CA GLU A 279 20.37 -5.19 -30.28
C GLU A 279 19.77 -3.78 -30.22
N HIS A 280 18.53 -3.64 -29.74
CA HIS A 280 17.91 -2.33 -29.53
C HIS A 280 18.52 -1.60 -28.33
N PHE A 281 18.79 -2.34 -27.24
CA PHE A 281 19.41 -1.81 -26.02
C PHE A 281 20.31 -2.87 -25.37
N LYS A 282 21.32 -2.43 -24.62
CA LYS A 282 22.05 -3.34 -23.73
C LYS A 282 21.24 -3.58 -22.46
N ALA A 283 21.32 -4.76 -21.87
CA ALA A 283 20.55 -5.08 -20.66
C ALA A 283 20.78 -4.09 -19.50
N GLN A 284 22.04 -3.68 -19.30
CA GLN A 284 22.43 -2.66 -18.31
C GLN A 284 21.86 -1.25 -18.56
N ASP A 285 21.35 -0.98 -19.77
CA ASP A 285 20.73 0.29 -20.15
C ASP A 285 19.20 0.23 -20.00
N ILE A 286 18.65 -0.88 -19.48
CA ILE A 286 17.23 -1.07 -19.22
C ILE A 286 16.96 -0.95 -17.71
N LEU A 287 15.89 -0.24 -17.35
CA LEU A 287 15.36 -0.14 -15.99
C LEU A 287 13.96 -0.77 -15.92
N VAL A 288 13.75 -1.72 -15.02
CA VAL A 288 12.45 -2.29 -14.68
C VAL A 288 12.01 -1.75 -13.33
N ILE A 289 10.83 -1.14 -13.27
CA ILE A 289 10.26 -0.56 -12.06
C ILE A 289 9.03 -1.37 -11.66
N GLY A 290 9.07 -1.88 -10.42
CA GLY A 290 8.03 -2.72 -9.87
C GLY A 290 7.32 -2.11 -8.65
N PRO A 291 6.11 -2.59 -8.32
CA PRO A 291 5.33 -2.09 -7.19
C PRO A 291 5.84 -2.57 -5.83
N HIS A 292 6.47 -3.75 -5.74
CA HIS A 292 6.93 -4.35 -4.49
C HIS A 292 8.07 -5.37 -4.69
N GLN A 293 8.83 -5.68 -3.63
CA GLN A 293 9.98 -6.59 -3.69
C GLN A 293 9.68 -7.97 -4.31
N ARG A 294 8.56 -8.60 -3.96
CA ARG A 294 8.20 -9.92 -4.52
C ARG A 294 8.07 -9.94 -6.06
N PHE A 295 7.70 -8.80 -6.66
CA PHE A 295 7.66 -8.67 -8.11
C PHE A 295 9.08 -8.60 -8.69
N LEU A 296 9.98 -7.88 -8.04
CA LEU A 296 11.38 -7.78 -8.46
C LEU A 296 12.11 -9.12 -8.32
N ASP A 297 11.80 -9.90 -7.28
CA ASP A 297 12.31 -11.26 -7.12
C ASP A 297 11.85 -12.15 -8.30
N TYR A 298 10.61 -11.96 -8.77
CA TYR A 298 10.11 -12.60 -9.98
C TYR A 298 10.85 -12.14 -11.25
N VAL A 299 11.09 -10.83 -11.41
CA VAL A 299 11.90 -10.31 -12.53
C VAL A 299 13.29 -10.94 -12.54
N GLY A 300 13.93 -11.03 -11.36
CA GLY A 300 15.25 -11.64 -11.17
C GLY A 300 15.28 -13.15 -11.39
N GLN A 301 14.14 -13.83 -11.39
CA GLN A 301 14.03 -15.25 -11.76
C GLN A 301 13.73 -15.43 -13.24
N VAL A 302 12.79 -14.66 -13.81
CA VAL A 302 12.33 -14.86 -15.18
C VAL A 302 13.32 -14.37 -16.22
N LEU A 303 13.86 -13.15 -16.10
CA LEU A 303 14.76 -12.62 -17.12
C LEU A 303 15.98 -13.53 -17.36
N PRO A 304 16.64 -14.09 -16.31
CA PRO A 304 17.71 -15.07 -16.52
C PRO A 304 17.26 -16.33 -17.27
N THR A 305 16.06 -16.87 -16.98
CA THR A 305 15.53 -18.04 -17.72
C THR A 305 15.27 -17.72 -19.20
N LEU A 306 14.95 -16.46 -19.52
CA LEU A 306 14.80 -15.97 -20.89
C LEU A 306 16.13 -15.69 -21.60
N GLY A 307 17.25 -15.66 -20.86
CA GLY A 307 18.59 -15.42 -21.39
C GLY A 307 19.08 -13.99 -21.20
N THR A 308 18.33 -13.16 -20.48
CA THR A 308 18.69 -11.76 -20.21
C THR A 308 19.09 -11.59 -18.75
N ARG A 309 20.31 -11.08 -18.53
CA ARG A 309 20.84 -10.79 -17.19
C ARG A 309 21.29 -9.34 -17.09
N ASP A 310 21.66 -8.89 -15.90
CA ASP A 310 22.19 -7.55 -15.63
C ASP A 310 21.24 -6.39 -15.99
N VAL A 311 19.93 -6.65 -15.93
CA VAL A 311 18.89 -5.61 -16.04
C VAL A 311 18.74 -4.91 -14.69
N ASN A 312 18.66 -3.58 -14.69
CA ASN A 312 18.43 -2.84 -13.46
C ASN A 312 16.96 -3.01 -13.07
N ALA A 313 16.69 -3.47 -11.86
CA ALA A 313 15.33 -3.61 -11.33
C ALA A 313 15.22 -2.90 -9.98
N VAL A 314 14.19 -2.07 -9.80
CA VAL A 314 14.03 -1.26 -8.57
C VAL A 314 12.56 -1.14 -8.18
N GLN A 315 12.29 -1.03 -6.89
CA GLN A 315 10.95 -0.70 -6.39
C GLN A 315 10.71 0.79 -6.57
N LEU A 316 9.48 1.19 -6.92
CA LEU A 316 9.16 2.60 -7.22
C LEU A 316 9.59 3.55 -6.09
N ASP A 317 9.31 3.23 -4.83
CA ASP A 317 9.66 4.03 -3.65
C ASP A 317 11.17 4.13 -3.37
N ARG A 318 11.98 3.22 -3.93
CA ARG A 318 13.45 3.21 -3.83
C ARG A 318 14.15 3.92 -4.98
N LEU A 319 13.39 4.49 -5.92
CA LEU A 319 13.94 5.19 -7.09
C LEU A 319 14.62 6.53 -6.75
N TRP A 320 14.22 7.14 -5.62
CA TRP A 320 14.73 8.42 -5.15
C TRP A 320 15.65 8.24 -3.94
N ASP A 321 16.73 9.02 -3.90
CA ASP A 321 17.76 8.91 -2.86
C ASP A 321 17.28 9.46 -1.51
N GLY A 322 17.21 8.60 -0.51
CA GLY A 322 17.04 8.98 0.89
C GLY A 322 16.19 8.00 1.69
N GLU A 323 16.25 8.13 3.01
CA GLU A 323 15.40 7.36 3.91
C GLU A 323 14.04 8.05 4.04
N ILE A 324 12.96 7.27 3.99
CA ILE A 324 11.59 7.76 4.22
C ILE A 324 11.35 7.67 5.73
N ARG A 325 11.30 8.84 6.39
CA ARG A 325 11.16 8.95 7.86
C ARG A 325 9.84 9.58 8.28
N GLY A 326 9.20 10.32 7.38
CA GLY A 326 7.92 10.97 7.62
C GLY A 326 6.75 10.24 6.96
N THR A 327 5.55 10.62 7.37
CA THR A 327 4.29 10.27 6.68
C THR A 327 3.54 11.55 6.34
N ASP A 328 2.98 11.60 5.13
CA ASP A 328 2.14 12.72 4.69
C ASP A 328 0.67 12.47 5.05
N THR A 329 -0.05 13.55 5.35
CA THR A 329 -1.51 13.50 5.33
C THR A 329 -1.99 13.25 3.90
N PRO A 330 -3.18 12.65 3.69
CA PRO A 330 -3.70 12.41 2.34
C PRO A 330 -3.75 13.69 1.48
N ARG A 331 -4.11 14.83 2.08
CA ARG A 331 -4.16 16.13 1.40
C ARG A 331 -2.76 16.63 1.03
N ALA A 332 -1.80 16.57 1.95
CA ALA A 332 -0.41 16.97 1.67
C ALA A 332 0.18 16.12 0.53
N ARG A 333 -0.03 14.81 0.56
CA ARG A 333 0.41 13.89 -0.49
C ARG A 333 -0.16 14.22 -1.86
N LEU A 334 -1.48 14.50 -1.94
CA LEU A 334 -2.13 14.91 -3.19
C LEU A 334 -1.51 16.19 -3.77
N VAL A 335 -1.22 17.18 -2.91
CA VAL A 335 -0.64 18.46 -3.34
C VAL A 335 0.81 18.27 -3.77
N LYS A 336 1.65 17.66 -2.94
CA LYS A 336 3.10 17.46 -3.21
C LYS A 336 3.35 16.68 -4.50
N SER A 337 2.51 15.69 -4.77
CA SER A 337 2.70 14.76 -5.88
C SER A 337 2.08 15.22 -7.20
N GLY A 338 1.28 16.29 -7.17
CA GLY A 338 0.64 16.89 -8.34
C GLY A 338 1.59 17.71 -9.23
N GLU A 339 1.19 17.89 -10.49
CA GLU A 339 2.00 18.64 -11.46
C GLU A 339 2.18 20.12 -11.07
N ARG A 340 1.14 20.73 -10.50
CA ARG A 340 1.15 22.11 -10.00
C ARG A 340 2.31 22.38 -9.02
N MET A 341 2.71 21.37 -8.24
CA MET A 341 3.82 21.51 -7.29
C MET A 341 5.14 21.84 -7.99
N ALA A 342 5.39 21.34 -9.21
CA ALA A 342 6.60 21.69 -9.96
C ALA A 342 6.68 23.20 -10.26
N ALA A 343 5.54 23.86 -10.48
CA ALA A 343 5.48 25.32 -10.67
C ALA A 343 5.75 26.08 -9.37
N VAL A 344 5.24 25.59 -8.23
CA VAL A 344 5.53 26.15 -6.90
C VAL A 344 7.02 26.03 -6.57
N LEU A 345 7.61 24.85 -6.80
CA LEU A 345 9.05 24.61 -6.59
C LEU A 345 9.92 25.50 -7.49
N ARG A 346 9.52 25.69 -8.76
CA ARG A 346 10.20 26.63 -9.66
C ARG A 346 10.13 28.05 -9.12
N ARG A 347 8.95 28.54 -8.72
CA ARG A 347 8.80 29.89 -8.14
C ARG A 347 9.60 30.05 -6.85
N ARG A 348 9.65 29.02 -6.01
CA ARG A 348 10.51 28.99 -4.82
C ARG A 348 11.98 29.16 -5.18
N VAL A 349 12.48 28.49 -6.21
CA VAL A 349 13.88 28.68 -6.65
C VAL A 349 14.10 30.09 -7.20
N GLU A 350 13.17 30.62 -8.00
CA GLU A 350 13.28 31.98 -8.54
C GLU A 350 13.20 33.09 -7.47
N SER A 351 12.48 32.87 -6.36
CA SER A 351 12.29 33.87 -5.29
C SER A 351 13.57 34.19 -4.51
N ASP A 352 14.61 33.36 -4.64
CA ASP A 352 15.90 33.62 -4.02
C ASP A 352 16.68 34.74 -4.72
N CYS A 353 16.39 35.03 -5.99
CA CYS A 353 16.99 36.15 -6.71
C CYS A 353 16.33 37.48 -6.27
N ARG A 354 17.12 38.38 -5.68
CA ARG A 354 16.70 39.65 -5.06
C ARG A 354 17.40 40.84 -5.72
N PRO A 355 16.91 41.34 -6.87
CA PRO A 355 17.48 42.51 -7.55
C PRO A 355 17.56 43.75 -6.64
N GLU A 356 16.59 43.93 -5.73
CA GLU A 356 16.54 45.03 -4.77
C GLU A 356 17.74 45.05 -3.81
N ALA A 357 18.39 43.91 -3.57
CA ALA A 357 19.58 43.85 -2.72
C ALA A 357 20.81 44.55 -3.35
N LEU A 358 20.72 44.94 -4.63
CA LEU A 358 21.71 45.77 -5.31
C LEU A 358 21.81 47.17 -4.70
N ASP A 359 20.72 47.70 -4.13
CA ASP A 359 20.69 49.04 -3.54
C ASP A 359 21.74 49.21 -2.44
N ASP A 360 21.85 48.21 -1.55
CA ASP A 360 22.82 48.16 -0.46
C ASP A 360 24.28 48.03 -0.92
N LEU A 361 24.51 47.72 -2.20
CA LEU A 361 25.82 47.39 -2.76
C LEU A 361 26.35 48.45 -3.73
N THR A 362 25.51 49.41 -4.11
CA THR A 362 25.89 50.54 -4.95
C THR A 362 26.51 51.68 -4.14
N THR A 363 27.44 52.41 -4.75
CA THR A 363 28.01 53.63 -4.17
C THR A 363 27.32 54.84 -4.76
N ALA A 364 27.06 55.84 -3.91
CA ALA A 364 26.48 57.11 -4.33
C ALA A 364 27.30 57.76 -5.48
N PRO A 365 26.62 58.48 -6.38
CA PRO A 365 27.26 59.13 -7.51
C PRO A 365 28.33 60.13 -7.07
N SER A 366 29.45 60.17 -7.81
CA SER A 366 30.59 61.04 -7.48
C SER A 366 30.46 62.44 -8.08
N TYR A 367 29.59 62.62 -9.07
CA TYR A 367 29.29 63.89 -9.73
C TYR A 367 27.78 64.09 -9.89
N GLU A 368 27.35 65.34 -9.98
CA GLU A 368 25.95 65.71 -10.20
C GLU A 368 25.49 65.24 -11.60
N GLY A 369 24.58 64.26 -11.64
CA GLY A 369 24.09 63.63 -12.87
C GLY A 369 24.57 62.18 -13.11
N ASP A 370 25.51 61.67 -12.32
CA ASP A 370 25.92 60.25 -12.38
C ASP A 370 24.86 59.32 -11.74
N GLU A 371 24.75 58.10 -12.24
CA GLU A 371 23.93 57.05 -11.64
C GLU A 371 24.70 56.34 -10.50
N PRO A 372 24.01 55.84 -9.44
CA PRO A 372 24.61 54.89 -8.50
C PRO A 372 25.27 53.72 -9.23
N ALA A 373 26.48 53.35 -8.80
CA ALA A 373 27.29 52.35 -9.50
C ALA A 373 27.89 51.33 -8.53
N VAL A 374 28.06 50.10 -9.01
CA VAL A 374 28.85 49.08 -8.34
C VAL A 374 30.33 49.38 -8.57
N VAL A 375 31.08 49.50 -7.49
CA VAL A 375 32.50 49.84 -7.52
C VAL A 375 33.36 48.62 -7.19
N VAL A 376 34.23 48.23 -8.12
CA VAL A 376 35.14 47.09 -7.97
C VAL A 376 36.57 47.54 -8.21
N THR A 377 37.48 47.20 -7.29
CA THR A 377 38.91 47.51 -7.44
C THR A 377 39.66 46.33 -8.05
N ALA A 378 40.36 46.58 -9.16
CA ALA A 378 41.23 45.62 -9.85
C ALA A 378 42.69 46.12 -9.81
N GLY A 379 43.47 45.60 -8.86
CA GLY A 379 44.81 46.12 -8.58
C GLY A 379 44.76 47.57 -8.08
N SER A 380 45.32 48.51 -8.85
CA SER A 380 45.29 49.96 -8.55
C SER A 380 44.18 50.71 -9.29
N THR A 381 43.33 50.02 -10.06
CA THR A 381 42.31 50.65 -10.91
C THR A 381 40.93 50.42 -10.30
N THR A 382 40.15 51.49 -10.18
CA THR A 382 38.76 51.44 -9.71
C THR A 382 37.83 51.40 -10.91
N LEU A 383 37.04 50.34 -11.02
CA LEU A 383 36.05 50.11 -12.07
C LEU A 383 34.67 50.46 -11.53
N ARG A 384 33.85 51.12 -12.35
CA ARG A 384 32.47 51.49 -12.01
C ARG A 384 31.53 50.95 -13.07
N VAL A 385 30.48 50.26 -12.63
CA VAL A 385 29.41 49.78 -13.51
C VAL A 385 28.09 50.36 -13.00
N PRO A 386 27.35 51.14 -13.81
CA PRO A 386 26.06 51.72 -13.42
C PRO A 386 25.05 50.66 -12.99
N LYS A 387 24.18 51.01 -12.04
CA LYS A 387 23.13 50.10 -11.53
C LYS A 387 22.22 49.60 -12.65
N SER A 388 21.77 50.49 -13.54
CA SER A 388 20.93 50.17 -14.70
C SER A 388 21.53 49.09 -15.61
N GLU A 389 22.83 49.14 -15.87
CA GLU A 389 23.54 48.13 -16.66
C GLU A 389 23.57 46.77 -15.95
N VAL A 390 23.81 46.75 -14.64
CA VAL A 390 23.79 45.51 -13.85
C VAL A 390 22.39 44.88 -13.84
N LEU A 391 21.34 45.70 -13.71
CA LEU A 391 19.95 45.25 -13.78
C LEU A 391 19.59 44.70 -15.17
N THR A 392 20.06 45.34 -16.24
CA THR A 392 19.84 44.85 -17.61
C THR A 392 20.48 43.47 -17.81
N LEU A 393 21.75 43.31 -17.41
CA LEU A 393 22.43 42.01 -17.45
C LEU A 393 21.72 40.95 -16.61
N LEU A 394 21.18 41.35 -15.46
CA LEU A 394 20.43 40.47 -14.57
C LEU A 394 19.12 40.00 -15.23
N GLU A 395 18.34 40.92 -15.80
CA GLU A 395 17.09 40.62 -16.49
C GLU A 395 17.30 39.71 -17.70
N ASP A 396 18.30 40.00 -18.55
CA ASP A 396 18.65 39.18 -19.71
C ASP A 396 18.97 37.73 -19.32
N VAL A 397 19.72 37.55 -18.23
CA VAL A 397 20.11 36.22 -17.75
C VAL A 397 18.96 35.52 -17.04
N ARG A 398 18.10 36.25 -16.31
CA ARG A 398 16.90 35.69 -15.68
C ARG A 398 15.88 35.20 -16.71
N ALA A 399 15.71 35.93 -17.80
CA ALA A 399 14.81 35.56 -18.90
C ALA A 399 15.30 34.36 -19.72
N ALA A 400 16.61 34.07 -19.69
CA ALA A 400 17.15 32.89 -20.34
C ALA A 400 16.65 31.59 -19.70
N GLU A 401 16.51 30.54 -20.50
CA GLU A 401 16.21 29.20 -19.99
C GLU A 401 17.47 28.54 -19.40
N GLY A 402 17.23 27.65 -18.43
CA GLY A 402 18.25 26.77 -17.87
C GLY A 402 18.28 26.73 -16.34
N PRO A 403 19.11 25.84 -15.76
CA PRO A 403 19.25 25.70 -14.31
C PRO A 403 19.67 26.99 -13.63
N TYR A 404 19.19 27.18 -12.41
CA TYR A 404 19.41 28.40 -11.63
C TYR A 404 20.91 28.70 -11.43
N ARG A 405 21.73 27.70 -11.04
CA ARG A 405 23.18 27.90 -10.85
C ARG A 405 23.91 28.20 -12.16
N GLN A 406 23.48 27.61 -13.27
CA GLN A 406 24.05 27.92 -14.58
C GLN A 406 23.75 29.37 -14.99
N ARG A 407 22.51 29.84 -14.77
CA ARG A 407 22.14 31.25 -15.00
C ARG A 407 22.91 32.19 -14.07
N ARG A 408 23.01 31.88 -12.77
CA ARG A 408 23.84 32.65 -11.82
C ARG A 408 25.31 32.76 -12.27
N GLU A 409 25.89 31.66 -12.74
CA GLU A 409 27.27 31.65 -13.24
C GLU A 409 27.42 32.45 -14.54
N ARG A 410 26.44 32.38 -15.43
CA ARG A 410 26.39 33.21 -16.64
C ARG A 410 26.32 34.70 -16.30
N PHE A 411 25.50 35.09 -15.32
CA PHE A 411 25.46 36.48 -14.82
C PHE A 411 26.83 36.91 -14.28
N ARG A 412 27.48 36.09 -13.46
CA ARG A 412 28.84 36.35 -12.97
C ARG A 412 29.81 36.58 -14.13
N SER A 413 29.80 35.71 -15.13
CA SER A 413 30.65 35.82 -16.32
C SER A 413 30.40 37.13 -17.07
N LEU A 414 29.15 37.46 -17.37
CA LEU A 414 28.78 38.68 -18.10
C LEU A 414 29.13 39.96 -17.32
N PHE A 415 28.96 39.95 -16.00
CA PHE A 415 29.36 41.07 -15.16
C PHE A 415 30.89 41.26 -15.15
N VAL A 416 31.66 40.16 -15.09
CA VAL A 416 33.13 40.23 -15.24
C VAL A 416 33.54 40.71 -16.63
N ASP A 417 32.86 40.27 -17.68
CA ASP A 417 33.09 40.74 -19.05
C ASP A 417 32.86 42.25 -19.16
N ARG A 418 31.81 42.78 -18.51
CA ARG A 418 31.56 44.21 -18.46
C ARG A 418 32.64 44.98 -17.68
N LEU A 419 33.11 44.43 -16.56
CA LEU A 419 34.25 44.97 -15.80
C LEU A 419 35.55 44.97 -16.63
N LEU A 420 35.78 43.95 -17.44
CA LEU A 420 36.93 43.89 -18.35
C LEU A 420 36.85 44.94 -19.46
N GLN A 421 35.66 45.18 -20.01
CA GLN A 421 35.43 46.27 -20.98
C GLN A 421 35.71 47.64 -20.34
N GLU A 422 35.28 47.84 -19.10
CA GLU A 422 35.57 49.07 -18.33
C GLU A 422 37.07 49.23 -18.09
N LEU A 423 37.75 48.15 -17.69
CA LEU A 423 39.19 48.14 -17.50
C LEU A 423 39.95 48.41 -18.80
N ALA A 424 39.50 47.87 -19.94
CA ALA A 424 40.11 48.13 -21.24
C ALA A 424 39.97 49.60 -21.65
N THR A 425 38.87 50.25 -21.26
CA THR A 425 38.62 51.68 -21.52
C THR A 425 39.54 52.56 -20.67
N ILE A 426 39.68 52.26 -19.37
CA ILE A 426 40.49 53.06 -18.43
C ILE A 426 42.00 52.75 -18.56
N ALA A 427 42.37 51.49 -18.80
CA ALA A 427 43.75 51.00 -18.83
C ALA A 427 43.99 49.95 -19.93
N PRO A 428 44.07 50.36 -21.22
CA PRO A 428 44.14 49.45 -22.37
C PRO A 428 45.28 48.42 -22.33
N ARG A 429 46.44 48.79 -21.76
CA ARG A 429 47.61 47.91 -21.64
C ARG A 429 47.45 46.80 -20.60
N ARG A 430 46.57 46.97 -19.62
CA ARG A 430 46.26 45.94 -18.61
C ARG A 430 45.15 45.01 -19.07
N GLY A 431 44.19 45.48 -19.87
CA GLY A 431 43.06 44.66 -20.35
C GLY A 431 43.43 43.40 -21.16
N GLN A 432 44.67 43.25 -21.63
CA GLN A 432 45.13 42.12 -22.46
C GLN A 432 45.74 40.95 -21.67
N GLY A 433 45.86 41.04 -20.34
CA GLY A 433 46.45 39.98 -19.51
C GLY A 433 45.47 38.83 -19.20
N GLY A 434 45.79 37.59 -19.61
CA GLY A 434 44.94 36.41 -19.41
C GLY A 434 44.67 35.99 -17.96
N THR A 435 45.35 36.58 -16.97
CA THR A 435 45.14 36.32 -15.53
C THR A 435 44.09 37.24 -14.88
N ILE A 436 43.82 38.41 -15.47
CA ILE A 436 42.99 39.45 -14.83
C ILE A 436 41.52 39.05 -14.74
N ARG A 437 41.01 38.28 -15.71
CA ARG A 437 39.67 37.70 -15.63
C ARG A 437 39.50 36.87 -14.36
N ARG A 438 40.45 35.98 -14.07
CA ARG A 438 40.44 35.14 -12.86
C ARG A 438 40.55 35.96 -11.58
N ASP A 439 41.30 37.06 -11.60
CA ASP A 439 41.41 37.96 -10.44
C ASP A 439 40.10 38.71 -10.17
N LEU A 440 39.36 39.09 -11.22
CA LEU A 440 38.04 39.70 -11.11
C LEU A 440 36.97 38.68 -10.67
N GLU A 441 37.00 37.46 -11.19
CA GLU A 441 36.10 36.37 -10.79
C GLU A 441 36.23 36.02 -9.29
N ARG A 442 37.44 36.12 -8.74
CA ARG A 442 37.75 35.89 -7.31
C ARG A 442 37.71 37.16 -6.46
N ASN A 443 37.23 38.28 -7.02
CA ASN A 443 37.20 39.53 -6.29
C ASN A 443 36.09 39.50 -5.23
N ARG A 444 36.44 39.78 -3.97
CA ARG A 444 35.49 39.79 -2.84
C ARG A 444 34.28 40.70 -3.03
N ARG A 445 34.36 41.76 -3.84
CA ARG A 445 33.21 42.63 -4.14
C ARG A 445 32.28 41.96 -5.16
N VAL A 446 32.83 41.31 -6.18
CA VAL A 446 32.07 40.54 -7.18
C VAL A 446 31.39 39.35 -6.52
N GLU A 447 32.12 38.57 -5.72
CA GLU A 447 31.54 37.44 -4.97
C GLU A 447 30.40 37.88 -4.04
N ARG A 448 30.61 38.96 -3.26
CA ARG A 448 29.55 39.51 -2.40
C ARG A 448 28.34 40.01 -3.18
N LEU A 449 28.56 40.63 -4.34
CA LEU A 449 27.48 41.09 -5.22
C LEU A 449 26.62 39.91 -5.68
N VAL A 450 27.25 38.90 -6.26
CA VAL A 450 26.56 37.71 -6.78
C VAL A 450 25.86 36.97 -5.64
N GLU A 451 26.48 36.80 -4.47
CA GLU A 451 25.88 36.06 -3.36
C GLU A 451 24.68 36.78 -2.73
N ARG A 452 24.70 38.11 -2.71
CA ARG A 452 23.64 38.91 -2.08
C ARG A 452 22.43 39.10 -2.99
N ILE A 453 22.66 39.28 -4.29
CA ILE A 453 21.60 39.46 -5.30
C ILE A 453 21.05 38.09 -5.73
N TRP A 454 21.90 37.08 -5.82
CA TRP A 454 21.55 35.79 -6.41
C TRP A 454 22.10 34.62 -5.57
N PRO A 455 21.66 34.46 -4.30
CA PRO A 455 22.07 33.35 -3.44
C PRO A 455 21.66 32.00 -4.03
N ALA A 456 22.42 30.95 -3.72
CA ALA A 456 22.19 29.60 -4.25
C ALA A 456 21.99 28.56 -3.14
N PRO A 457 20.78 28.47 -2.53
CA PRO A 457 20.52 27.46 -1.52
C PRO A 457 20.55 26.05 -2.12
N GLY A 458 20.83 25.07 -1.27
CA GLY A 458 20.67 23.65 -1.65
C GLY A 458 19.20 23.25 -1.68
N ALA A 459 18.87 22.21 -2.45
CA ALA A 459 17.50 21.70 -2.61
C ALA A 459 16.80 21.42 -1.26
N ARG A 460 17.51 20.83 -0.28
CA ARG A 460 16.95 20.57 1.06
C ARG A 460 16.56 21.85 1.80
N GLU A 461 17.38 22.90 1.70
CA GLU A 461 17.11 24.17 2.38
C GLU A 461 15.97 24.94 1.70
N ALA A 462 15.92 24.90 0.36
CA ALA A 462 14.83 25.48 -0.41
C ALA A 462 13.48 24.85 -0.02
N LEU A 463 13.41 23.52 0.11
CA LEU A 463 12.19 22.83 0.52
C LEU A 463 11.82 23.07 1.99
N ARG A 464 12.80 23.02 2.91
CA ARG A 464 12.57 23.29 4.35
C ARG A 464 12.01 24.69 4.58
N SER A 465 12.63 25.70 3.99
CA SER A 465 12.17 27.09 4.11
C SER A 465 10.79 27.32 3.47
N LEU A 466 10.47 26.59 2.39
CA LEU A 466 9.15 26.66 1.76
C LEU A 466 8.05 26.12 2.69
N TYR A 467 8.28 25.00 3.37
CA TYR A 467 7.27 24.41 4.26
C TYR A 467 7.16 25.11 5.62
N ASP A 468 8.25 25.73 6.09
CA ASP A 468 8.32 26.39 7.39
C ASP A 468 7.68 27.79 7.40
N SER A 469 7.69 28.50 6.26
CA SER A 469 7.20 29.88 6.16
C SER A 469 5.88 29.96 5.41
N PRO A 470 4.74 30.24 6.10
CA PRO A 470 3.45 30.47 5.44
C PRO A 470 3.49 31.61 4.41
N ASP A 471 4.20 32.69 4.70
CA ASP A 471 4.30 33.84 3.80
C ASP A 471 5.05 33.49 2.50
N LEU A 472 6.17 32.76 2.63
CA LEU A 472 6.94 32.31 1.47
C LEU A 472 6.14 31.30 0.64
N LEU A 473 5.46 30.36 1.30
CA LEU A 473 4.59 29.40 0.65
C LEU A 473 3.45 30.10 -0.10
N GLY A 474 2.79 31.07 0.54
CA GLY A 474 1.73 31.87 -0.06
C GLY A 474 2.21 32.63 -1.30
N ALA A 475 3.36 33.28 -1.23
CA ALA A 475 3.95 33.99 -2.37
C ALA A 475 4.32 33.04 -3.53
N CYS A 476 4.89 31.87 -3.23
CA CYS A 476 5.27 30.89 -4.25
C CYS A 476 4.04 30.19 -4.85
N ALA A 477 3.01 29.96 -4.06
CA ALA A 477 1.81 29.23 -4.44
C ALA A 477 0.66 30.12 -4.95
N ASP A 478 0.86 31.44 -5.04
CA ASP A 478 -0.17 32.40 -5.44
C ASP A 478 -0.81 32.04 -6.80
N GLY A 479 -2.14 31.90 -6.81
CA GLY A 479 -2.89 31.45 -7.99
C GLY A 479 -2.60 30.01 -8.46
N ILE A 480 -1.85 29.20 -7.70
CA ILE A 480 -1.56 27.79 -7.98
C ILE A 480 -2.23 26.86 -6.97
N LEU A 481 -2.07 27.14 -5.66
CA LEU A 481 -2.64 26.33 -4.57
C LEU A 481 -3.59 27.17 -3.72
N ASP A 482 -4.67 26.55 -3.25
CA ASP A 482 -5.61 27.18 -2.32
C ASP A 482 -5.07 27.24 -0.88
N ALA A 483 -5.74 27.99 0.00
CA ALA A 483 -5.30 28.20 1.38
C ALA A 483 -5.26 26.90 2.20
N ASP A 484 -6.15 25.95 1.94
CA ASP A 484 -6.21 24.66 2.65
C ASP A 484 -5.13 23.70 2.14
N GLU A 485 -4.80 23.73 0.85
CA GLU A 485 -3.66 23.05 0.25
C GLU A 485 -2.34 23.59 0.82
N GLN A 486 -2.20 24.92 0.93
CA GLN A 486 -1.02 25.54 1.54
C GLN A 486 -0.89 25.14 3.02
N ALA A 487 -1.98 25.19 3.79
CA ALA A 487 -1.99 24.75 5.18
C ALA A 487 -1.61 23.27 5.35
N ALA A 488 -1.98 22.41 4.38
CA ALA A 488 -1.60 20.99 4.39
C ALA A 488 -0.11 20.75 4.14
N LEU A 489 0.58 21.66 3.44
CA LEU A 489 2.03 21.57 3.19
C LEU A 489 2.86 22.14 4.34
N HIS A 490 2.31 23.07 5.12
CA HIS A 490 3.03 23.75 6.17
C HIS A 490 3.54 22.77 7.25
N ARG A 491 4.86 22.77 7.48
CA ARG A 491 5.53 21.91 8.45
C ARG A 491 6.64 22.69 9.16
N PRO A 492 6.66 22.73 10.50
CA PRO A 492 7.75 23.36 11.25
C PRO A 492 9.08 22.71 10.92
N ARG A 493 10.11 23.54 10.72
CA ARG A 493 11.46 23.10 10.40
C ARG A 493 12.10 22.30 11.55
N ALA A 494 12.72 21.15 11.24
CA ALA A 494 13.57 20.44 12.20
C ALA A 494 14.91 21.18 12.42
N ASP A 495 15.59 20.95 13.55
CA ASP A 495 16.85 21.62 13.89
C ASP A 495 17.93 21.49 12.80
N THR A 496 18.04 20.30 12.19
CA THR A 496 18.97 20.01 11.10
C THR A 496 18.25 19.43 9.88
N ALA A 497 18.86 19.56 8.70
CA ALA A 497 18.27 19.04 7.46
C ALA A 497 18.21 17.50 7.42
N ASP A 498 19.08 16.83 8.19
CA ASP A 498 19.12 15.36 8.28
C ASP A 498 18.12 14.81 9.31
N ALA A 499 17.70 15.63 10.28
CA ALA A 499 16.64 15.30 11.24
C ALA A 499 15.23 15.51 10.66
N GLU A 500 15.12 16.14 9.49
CA GLU A 500 13.84 16.43 8.86
C GLU A 500 13.12 15.11 8.47
N PRO A 501 11.82 14.95 8.82
CA PRO A 501 11.08 13.73 8.54
C PRO A 501 10.62 13.71 7.08
N TRP A 502 11.57 13.53 6.16
CA TRP A 502 11.30 13.49 4.73
C TRP A 502 10.36 12.33 4.36
N THR A 503 9.33 12.64 3.58
CA THR A 503 8.38 11.67 3.02
C THR A 503 8.84 11.24 1.62
N LEU A 504 8.19 10.22 1.04
CA LEU A 504 8.46 9.82 -0.34
C LEU A 504 8.24 10.98 -1.32
N ASP A 505 7.11 11.67 -1.22
CA ASP A 505 6.76 12.78 -2.10
C ASP A 505 7.69 13.99 -1.91
N ASP A 506 8.25 14.17 -0.71
CA ASP A 506 9.33 15.14 -0.48
C ASP A 506 10.61 14.78 -1.26
N HIS A 507 11.01 13.51 -1.31
CA HIS A 507 12.18 13.08 -2.10
C HIS A 507 12.00 13.33 -3.60
N VAL A 508 10.78 13.18 -4.11
CA VAL A 508 10.44 13.56 -5.49
C VAL A 508 10.58 15.08 -5.69
N CYS A 509 10.08 15.88 -4.76
CA CYS A 509 10.23 17.34 -4.77
C CYS A 509 11.70 17.77 -4.68
N LEU A 510 12.51 17.10 -3.86
CA LEU A 510 13.94 17.36 -3.70
C LEU A 510 14.70 17.08 -5.01
N GLU A 511 14.36 16.03 -5.74
CA GLU A 511 14.94 15.78 -7.06
C GLU A 511 14.53 16.87 -8.06
N GLU A 512 13.25 17.28 -8.10
CA GLU A 512 12.80 18.39 -8.95
C GLU A 512 13.60 19.67 -8.64
N LEU A 513 13.83 19.97 -7.35
CA LEU A 513 14.64 21.11 -6.93
C LEU A 513 16.11 20.97 -7.34
N ARG A 514 16.74 19.79 -7.20
CA ARG A 514 18.12 19.56 -7.69
C ARG A 514 18.21 19.79 -9.20
N PHE A 515 17.21 19.34 -9.95
CA PHE A 515 17.15 19.58 -11.38
C PHE A 515 16.99 21.08 -11.71
N LEU A 516 16.10 21.79 -11.02
CA LEU A 516 15.89 23.23 -11.23
C LEU A 516 17.11 24.07 -10.81
N ILE A 517 17.80 23.68 -9.74
CA ILE A 517 18.93 24.43 -9.16
C ILE A 517 20.23 24.12 -9.93
N ASP A 518 20.59 22.84 -9.99
CA ASP A 518 21.89 22.37 -10.47
C ASP A 518 21.85 21.86 -11.91
N GLY A 519 20.67 21.57 -12.46
CA GLY A 519 20.54 20.82 -13.70
C GLY A 519 20.90 19.36 -13.54
N GLU A 520 20.98 18.87 -12.30
CA GLU A 520 21.34 17.49 -11.99
C GLU A 520 20.25 16.56 -12.53
N THR A 521 20.65 15.62 -13.40
CA THR A 521 19.78 14.54 -13.84
C THR A 521 20.36 13.20 -13.39
N PRO A 522 19.51 12.29 -12.87
CA PRO A 522 19.93 10.96 -12.49
C PRO A 522 20.38 10.13 -13.70
N ARG A 523 20.89 8.92 -13.43
CA ARG A 523 21.29 7.97 -14.48
C ARG A 523 20.17 7.80 -15.50
N ARG A 524 20.53 7.92 -16.78
CA ARG A 524 19.61 7.73 -17.90
C ARG A 524 19.68 6.29 -18.41
N TYR A 525 18.52 5.77 -18.80
CA TYR A 525 18.30 4.44 -19.33
C TYR A 525 17.76 4.55 -20.76
N GLY A 526 18.21 3.65 -21.64
CA GLY A 526 17.73 3.56 -23.02
C GLY A 526 16.28 3.07 -23.09
N HIS A 527 15.90 2.17 -22.18
CA HIS A 527 14.52 1.69 -22.06
C HIS A 527 14.07 1.62 -20.60
N ILE A 528 12.82 2.01 -20.32
CA ILE A 528 12.22 1.87 -18.99
C ILE A 528 10.93 1.05 -19.07
N VAL A 529 10.82 0.00 -18.26
CA VAL A 529 9.58 -0.72 -18.04
C VAL A 529 9.01 -0.28 -16.70
N VAL A 530 7.75 0.13 -16.66
CA VAL A 530 7.06 0.48 -15.42
C VAL A 530 5.81 -0.38 -15.28
N ASP A 531 5.76 -1.23 -14.25
CA ASP A 531 4.54 -1.97 -13.91
C ASP A 531 3.68 -1.22 -12.89
N GLU A 532 2.38 -1.49 -12.92
CA GLU A 532 1.36 -0.81 -12.11
C GLU A 532 1.38 0.73 -12.25
N ALA A 533 1.68 1.21 -13.46
CA ALA A 533 1.92 2.63 -13.74
C ALA A 533 0.71 3.54 -13.49
N GLN A 534 -0.50 2.98 -13.34
CA GLN A 534 -1.68 3.74 -12.96
C GLN A 534 -1.61 4.35 -11.55
N ASP A 535 -0.64 3.96 -10.74
CA ASP A 535 -0.40 4.58 -9.41
C ASP A 535 0.68 5.67 -9.44
N LEU A 536 1.33 5.90 -10.60
CA LEU A 536 2.30 6.97 -10.73
C LEU A 536 1.64 8.33 -10.52
N THR A 537 2.27 9.15 -9.69
CA THR A 537 1.86 10.54 -9.53
C THR A 537 2.45 11.41 -10.65
N PRO A 538 1.83 12.56 -10.97
CA PRO A 538 2.35 13.46 -12.01
C PRO A 538 3.82 13.86 -11.80
N LEU A 539 4.22 14.18 -10.57
CA LEU A 539 5.60 14.58 -10.29
C LEU A 539 6.57 13.39 -10.41
N GLN A 540 6.13 12.18 -10.05
CA GLN A 540 6.91 10.95 -10.28
C GLN A 540 7.07 10.66 -11.77
N ALA A 541 6.03 10.83 -12.59
CA ALA A 541 6.10 10.68 -14.04
C ALA A 541 7.13 11.64 -14.67
N ARG A 542 7.16 12.90 -14.22
CA ARG A 542 8.19 13.88 -14.63
C ARG A 542 9.61 13.44 -14.24
N ALA A 543 9.79 12.90 -13.03
CA ALA A 543 11.06 12.37 -12.57
C ALA A 543 11.51 11.12 -13.36
N LEU A 544 10.56 10.26 -13.74
CA LEU A 544 10.80 9.11 -14.60
C LEU A 544 11.21 9.53 -16.01
N ARG A 545 10.55 10.54 -16.59
CA ARG A 545 10.94 11.10 -17.88
C ARG A 545 12.41 11.52 -17.89
N ARG A 546 12.91 12.18 -16.85
CA ARG A 546 14.33 12.58 -16.75
C ARG A 546 15.32 11.41 -16.74
N ARG A 547 14.88 10.21 -16.36
CA ARG A 547 15.67 8.97 -16.37
C ARG A 547 15.65 8.26 -17.72
N CYS A 548 14.80 8.66 -18.65
CA CYS A 548 14.83 8.09 -20.00
C CYS A 548 15.79 8.90 -20.88
N ALA A 549 16.71 8.20 -21.55
CA ALA A 549 17.68 8.80 -22.45
C ALA A 549 17.01 9.57 -23.60
N VAL A 550 17.76 10.44 -24.27
CA VAL A 550 17.26 11.12 -25.48
C VAL A 550 17.06 10.05 -26.57
N GLY A 551 15.87 9.98 -27.15
CA GLY A 551 15.47 8.89 -28.06
C GLY A 551 15.34 7.52 -27.37
N GLY A 552 15.28 7.50 -26.04
CA GLY A 552 14.94 6.30 -25.28
C GLY A 552 13.45 5.99 -25.34
N SER A 553 13.07 4.79 -24.92
CA SER A 553 11.67 4.35 -24.95
C SER A 553 11.16 3.86 -23.60
N MET A 554 9.84 3.75 -23.46
CA MET A 554 9.18 3.22 -22.27
C MET A 554 8.11 2.18 -22.61
N THR A 555 8.01 1.15 -21.78
CA THR A 555 6.89 0.21 -21.76
C THR A 555 6.15 0.39 -20.43
N VAL A 556 5.01 1.07 -20.48
CA VAL A 556 4.18 1.44 -19.34
C VAL A 556 3.06 0.40 -19.22
N LEU A 557 3.03 -0.38 -18.15
CA LEU A 557 2.08 -1.46 -17.94
C LEU A 557 1.13 -1.08 -16.82
N GLY A 558 -0.16 -1.31 -16.99
CA GLY A 558 -1.11 -1.02 -15.92
C GLY A 558 -2.55 -1.39 -16.22
N ASP A 559 -3.38 -1.14 -15.22
CA ASP A 559 -4.83 -1.25 -15.31
C ASP A 559 -5.48 -0.07 -14.58
N LEU A 560 -6.06 0.86 -15.32
CA LEU A 560 -6.77 2.01 -14.77
C LEU A 560 -7.93 1.62 -13.82
N ALA A 561 -8.50 0.41 -13.93
CA ALA A 561 -9.49 -0.07 -12.95
C ALA A 561 -8.86 -0.34 -11.55
N GLN A 562 -7.56 -0.63 -11.51
CA GLN A 562 -6.76 -0.92 -10.31
C GLN A 562 -5.97 0.29 -9.80
N ALA A 563 -6.39 1.52 -10.15
CA ALA A 563 -5.77 2.75 -9.67
C ALA A 563 -6.08 3.00 -8.18
N THR A 564 -5.07 2.91 -7.33
CA THR A 564 -5.17 3.07 -5.88
C THR A 564 -4.26 4.16 -5.34
N GLY A 565 -3.46 4.79 -6.21
CA GLY A 565 -2.62 5.94 -5.88
C GLY A 565 -3.42 7.20 -5.49
N PRO A 566 -2.74 8.23 -4.97
CA PRO A 566 -3.37 9.48 -4.55
C PRO A 566 -4.06 10.21 -5.72
N HIS A 567 -3.55 10.03 -6.93
CA HIS A 567 -4.19 10.50 -8.16
C HIS A 567 -4.87 9.33 -8.85
N THR A 568 -6.21 9.34 -8.87
CA THR A 568 -6.98 8.35 -9.64
C THR A 568 -7.07 8.80 -11.10
N HIS A 569 -6.29 8.17 -11.97
CA HIS A 569 -6.33 8.44 -13.40
C HIS A 569 -7.55 7.77 -14.05
N LEU A 570 -8.31 8.52 -14.84
CA LEU A 570 -9.46 8.01 -15.61
C LEU A 570 -9.09 7.66 -17.06
N SER A 571 -7.99 8.24 -17.56
CA SER A 571 -7.40 7.92 -18.86
C SER A 571 -5.88 7.93 -18.74
N TRP A 572 -5.20 7.36 -19.73
CA TRP A 572 -3.74 7.38 -19.82
C TRP A 572 -3.19 8.71 -20.33
N ASP A 573 -4.02 9.62 -20.87
CA ASP A 573 -3.56 10.84 -21.53
C ASP A 573 -2.69 11.75 -20.66
N PRO A 574 -3.05 12.02 -19.39
CA PRO A 574 -2.22 12.87 -18.52
C PRO A 574 -0.84 12.26 -18.28
N LEU A 575 -0.77 10.96 -17.98
CA LEU A 575 0.50 10.27 -17.75
C LEU A 575 1.31 10.11 -19.04
N GLY A 576 0.67 9.74 -20.16
CA GLY A 576 1.32 9.60 -21.46
C GLY A 576 1.96 10.90 -21.92
N THR A 577 1.27 12.03 -21.70
CA THR A 577 1.80 13.37 -22.01
C THR A 577 3.01 13.71 -21.13
N LEU A 578 2.96 13.46 -19.83
CA LEU A 578 4.08 13.75 -18.91
C LEU A 578 5.30 12.87 -19.14
N LEU A 579 5.08 11.65 -19.63
CA LEU A 579 6.15 10.71 -19.95
C LEU A 579 6.77 10.97 -21.33
N SER A 580 6.13 11.77 -22.20
CA SER A 580 6.54 12.06 -23.59
C SER A 580 7.14 13.47 -23.75
N ASP A 581 8.10 13.62 -24.66
CA ASP A 581 8.64 14.95 -25.04
C ASP A 581 7.81 15.64 -26.14
N HIS A 582 7.18 14.85 -27.02
CA HIS A 582 6.57 15.35 -28.25
C HIS A 582 5.11 14.93 -28.42
N GLY A 583 4.55 14.24 -27.41
CA GLY A 583 3.18 13.71 -27.45
C GLY A 583 3.05 12.40 -28.22
N ASP A 584 4.15 11.82 -28.68
CA ASP A 584 4.18 10.54 -29.38
C ASP A 584 4.13 9.37 -28.37
N TRP A 585 2.92 8.97 -28.00
CA TRP A 585 2.66 7.79 -27.19
C TRP A 585 1.41 7.06 -27.69
N ARG A 586 1.32 5.75 -27.43
CA ARG A 586 0.16 4.94 -27.86
C ARG A 586 -0.28 3.97 -26.78
N VAL A 587 -1.57 3.67 -26.76
CA VAL A 587 -2.18 2.63 -25.93
C VAL A 587 -2.38 1.37 -26.76
N ALA A 588 -2.01 0.22 -26.20
CA ALA A 588 -2.41 -1.09 -26.65
C ALA A 588 -3.24 -1.77 -25.56
N GLU A 589 -4.35 -2.38 -25.93
CA GLU A 589 -5.26 -3.04 -24.99
C GLU A 589 -5.12 -4.56 -25.03
N LEU A 590 -5.05 -5.17 -23.84
CA LEU A 590 -5.17 -6.61 -23.66
C LEU A 590 -6.52 -6.94 -23.03
N ASN A 591 -7.48 -7.33 -23.87
CA ASN A 591 -8.88 -7.54 -23.46
C ASN A 591 -9.23 -9.01 -23.18
N THR A 592 -8.26 -9.93 -23.23
CA THR A 592 -8.49 -11.37 -22.99
C THR A 592 -7.77 -11.81 -21.73
N SER A 593 -8.53 -12.29 -20.74
CA SER A 593 -7.98 -12.85 -19.50
C SER A 593 -7.81 -14.36 -19.64
N TYR A 594 -6.56 -14.81 -19.55
CA TYR A 594 -6.22 -16.22 -19.61
C TYR A 594 -6.07 -16.83 -18.22
N ARG A 595 -5.63 -16.02 -17.24
CA ARG A 595 -5.26 -16.50 -15.91
C ARG A 595 -6.40 -16.49 -14.91
N VAL A 596 -7.32 -15.53 -14.95
CA VAL A 596 -8.46 -15.47 -14.01
C VAL A 596 -9.63 -16.29 -14.59
N PRO A 597 -10.28 -17.19 -13.82
CA PRO A 597 -11.44 -17.94 -14.31
C PRO A 597 -12.63 -17.04 -14.66
N ALA A 598 -13.45 -17.50 -15.61
CA ALA A 598 -14.67 -16.81 -16.03
C ALA A 598 -15.65 -16.61 -14.89
N GLU A 599 -15.78 -17.58 -13.98
CA GLU A 599 -16.69 -17.52 -12.84
C GLU A 599 -16.31 -16.36 -11.89
N ILE A 600 -15.01 -16.15 -11.66
CA ILE A 600 -14.50 -15.03 -10.84
C ILE A 600 -14.72 -13.71 -11.56
N MET A 601 -14.43 -13.64 -12.85
CA MET A 601 -14.64 -12.41 -13.63
C MET A 601 -16.13 -12.04 -13.72
N GLU A 602 -17.03 -13.01 -13.89
CA GLU A 602 -18.48 -12.78 -13.87
C GLU A 602 -18.95 -12.26 -12.51
N PHE A 603 -18.46 -12.83 -11.41
CA PHE A 603 -18.76 -12.37 -10.05
C PHE A 603 -18.30 -10.92 -9.80
N VAL A 604 -17.14 -10.52 -10.32
CA VAL A 604 -16.56 -9.20 -10.09
C VAL A 604 -16.99 -8.15 -11.13
N ALA A 605 -17.60 -8.55 -12.25
CA ALA A 605 -17.97 -7.65 -13.34
C ALA A 605 -18.84 -6.44 -12.91
N PRO A 606 -19.82 -6.55 -11.99
CA PRO A 606 -20.56 -5.40 -11.48
C PRO A 606 -19.65 -4.36 -10.81
N LEU A 607 -18.73 -4.82 -9.96
CA LEU A 607 -17.76 -3.97 -9.28
C LEU A 607 -16.81 -3.28 -10.27
N ALA A 608 -16.36 -4.00 -11.29
CA ALA A 608 -15.52 -3.43 -12.35
C ALA A 608 -16.21 -2.28 -13.09
N ARG A 609 -17.50 -2.45 -13.43
CA ARG A 609 -18.32 -1.41 -14.08
C ARG A 609 -18.52 -0.19 -13.19
N ALA A 610 -18.64 -0.38 -11.88
CA ALA A 610 -18.77 0.71 -10.92
C ALA A 610 -17.46 1.51 -10.77
N VAL A 611 -16.31 0.84 -10.67
CA VAL A 611 -15.03 1.53 -10.46
C VAL A 611 -14.43 2.13 -11.72
N ALA A 612 -14.71 1.56 -12.89
CA ALA A 612 -14.17 2.02 -14.17
C ALA A 612 -15.16 1.81 -15.33
N PRO A 613 -16.23 2.61 -15.41
CA PRO A 613 -17.32 2.40 -16.38
C PRO A 613 -16.90 2.57 -17.85
N GLY A 614 -15.86 3.37 -18.11
CA GLY A 614 -15.37 3.65 -19.46
C GLY A 614 -14.37 2.63 -20.02
N LEU A 615 -13.94 1.64 -19.22
CA LEU A 615 -12.93 0.67 -19.63
C LEU A 615 -13.56 -0.62 -20.14
N PRO A 616 -13.01 -1.24 -21.19
CA PRO A 616 -13.43 -2.57 -21.62
C PRO A 616 -13.14 -3.60 -20.53
N TYR A 617 -14.15 -4.36 -20.14
CA TYR A 617 -13.97 -5.44 -19.17
C TYR A 617 -13.33 -6.67 -19.85
N PRO A 618 -12.24 -7.23 -19.31
CA PRO A 618 -11.56 -8.35 -19.95
C PRO A 618 -12.45 -9.59 -20.06
N ARG A 619 -12.41 -10.26 -21.20
CA ARG A 619 -13.11 -11.53 -21.43
C ARG A 619 -12.25 -12.68 -20.93
N ALA A 620 -12.73 -13.36 -19.89
CA ALA A 620 -12.13 -14.62 -19.46
C ALA A 620 -12.41 -15.75 -20.46
N VAL A 621 -11.38 -16.53 -20.76
CA VAL A 621 -11.50 -17.69 -21.66
C VAL A 621 -11.47 -19.02 -20.93
N ARG A 622 -10.96 -19.04 -19.69
CA ARG A 622 -10.83 -20.25 -18.87
C ARG A 622 -12.02 -20.41 -17.93
N LYS A 623 -12.45 -21.66 -17.73
CA LYS A 623 -13.41 -22.06 -16.69
C LYS A 623 -12.72 -22.93 -15.65
N ALA A 624 -13.02 -22.68 -14.38
CA ALA A 624 -12.53 -23.46 -13.25
C ALA A 624 -13.59 -24.40 -12.66
N GLY A 625 -14.88 -24.18 -12.97
CA GLY A 625 -16.01 -24.98 -12.48
C GLY A 625 -16.93 -24.18 -11.56
N GLU A 626 -18.11 -24.73 -11.25
CA GLU A 626 -19.16 -24.05 -10.48
C GLU A 626 -18.72 -23.66 -9.06
N ASP A 627 -17.77 -24.41 -8.48
CA ASP A 627 -17.19 -24.16 -7.16
C ASP A 627 -16.04 -23.13 -7.15
N ALA A 628 -15.71 -22.52 -8.28
CA ALA A 628 -14.61 -21.56 -8.39
C ALA A 628 -14.86 -20.28 -7.60
N VAL A 629 -16.11 -19.90 -7.35
CA VAL A 629 -16.48 -18.79 -6.47
C VAL A 629 -17.37 -19.31 -5.37
N ARG A 630 -17.01 -19.05 -4.12
CA ARG A 630 -17.81 -19.41 -2.95
C ARG A 630 -17.98 -18.21 -2.03
N THR A 631 -19.22 -17.84 -1.75
CA THR A 631 -19.57 -16.85 -0.72
C THR A 631 -20.03 -17.60 0.53
N VAL A 632 -19.34 -17.38 1.64
CA VAL A 632 -19.60 -18.03 2.92
C VAL A 632 -19.98 -16.95 3.93
N ALA A 633 -21.26 -16.94 4.30
CA ALA A 633 -21.71 -16.16 5.45
C ALA A 633 -21.29 -16.89 6.73
N THR A 634 -20.69 -16.16 7.67
CA THR A 634 -20.32 -16.70 8.99
C THR A 634 -20.76 -15.76 10.10
N GLU A 635 -20.81 -16.29 11.31
CA GLU A 635 -21.06 -15.52 12.51
C GLU A 635 -19.77 -14.81 12.95
N PRO A 636 -19.81 -13.55 13.41
CA PRO A 636 -18.59 -12.78 13.71
C PRO A 636 -17.58 -13.45 14.65
N TRP A 637 -18.03 -14.25 15.62
CA TRP A 637 -17.14 -14.96 16.55
C TRP A 637 -16.47 -16.19 15.90
N LYS A 638 -17.04 -16.74 14.83
CA LYS A 638 -16.45 -17.83 14.05
C LYS A 638 -15.56 -17.35 12.92
N LEU A 639 -15.57 -16.05 12.59
CA LEU A 639 -14.88 -15.49 11.44
C LEU A 639 -13.41 -15.95 11.35
N LEU A 640 -12.66 -15.87 12.46
CA LEU A 640 -11.26 -16.28 12.48
C LEU A 640 -11.09 -17.80 12.39
N ASP A 641 -11.89 -18.57 13.11
CA ASP A 641 -11.84 -20.04 13.08
C ASP A 641 -12.21 -20.59 11.70
N ASP A 642 -13.26 -20.03 11.09
CA ASP A 642 -13.70 -20.36 9.73
C ASP A 642 -12.67 -19.89 8.70
N THR A 643 -12.00 -18.75 8.91
CA THR A 643 -10.90 -18.30 8.04
C THR A 643 -9.78 -19.33 8.03
N VAL A 644 -9.32 -19.78 9.21
CA VAL A 644 -8.28 -20.80 9.34
C VAL A 644 -8.76 -22.13 8.74
N ALA A 645 -9.99 -22.56 9.01
CA ALA A 645 -10.54 -23.81 8.48
C ALA A 645 -10.64 -23.80 6.94
N GLN A 646 -11.13 -22.71 6.35
CA GLN A 646 -11.19 -22.55 4.90
C GLN A 646 -9.79 -22.52 4.27
N MET A 647 -8.86 -21.81 4.89
CA MET A 647 -7.48 -21.77 4.43
C MET A 647 -6.83 -23.15 4.49
N THR A 648 -6.90 -23.88 5.60
CA THR A 648 -6.33 -25.23 5.75
C THR A 648 -6.90 -26.20 4.71
N ARG A 649 -8.20 -26.09 4.40
CA ARG A 649 -8.84 -26.86 3.33
C ARG A 649 -8.23 -26.58 1.96
N LEU A 650 -7.90 -25.32 1.67
CA LEU A 650 -7.35 -24.89 0.37
C LEU A 650 -5.86 -25.25 0.24
N VAL A 651 -5.08 -25.12 1.31
CA VAL A 651 -3.65 -25.49 1.34
C VAL A 651 -3.44 -26.98 1.08
N GLY A 652 -4.39 -27.82 1.49
CA GLY A 652 -4.38 -29.26 1.20
C GLY A 652 -4.55 -29.64 -0.28
N THR A 653 -4.77 -28.67 -1.18
CA THR A 653 -4.85 -28.93 -2.62
C THR A 653 -3.48 -28.86 -3.28
N SER A 654 -3.24 -29.76 -4.23
CA SER A 654 -2.00 -29.82 -5.00
C SER A 654 -2.27 -30.00 -6.50
N ASP A 655 -1.24 -29.80 -7.33
CA ASP A 655 -1.25 -30.22 -8.73
C ASP A 655 -0.64 -31.62 -8.95
N GLY A 656 -0.52 -32.41 -7.88
CA GLY A 656 0.10 -33.74 -7.89
C GLY A 656 1.56 -33.74 -7.42
N SER A 657 2.26 -32.59 -7.44
CA SER A 657 3.67 -32.48 -7.01
C SER A 657 3.95 -31.31 -6.06
N THR A 658 3.21 -30.20 -6.18
CA THR A 658 3.46 -28.98 -5.40
C THR A 658 2.19 -28.46 -4.72
N PRO A 659 2.27 -28.00 -3.46
CA PRO A 659 1.13 -27.36 -2.79
C PRO A 659 0.74 -26.08 -3.52
N ARG A 660 -0.57 -25.77 -3.54
CA ARG A 660 -1.10 -24.56 -4.19
C ARG A 660 -1.00 -23.33 -3.29
N SER A 661 -0.73 -22.19 -3.90
CA SER A 661 -0.60 -20.92 -3.17
C SER A 661 -1.96 -20.39 -2.68
N VAL A 662 -2.03 -19.96 -1.42
CA VAL A 662 -3.26 -19.44 -0.80
C VAL A 662 -3.01 -18.05 -0.23
N ALA A 663 -3.79 -17.07 -0.65
CA ALA A 663 -3.81 -15.74 -0.03
C ALA A 663 -5.05 -15.52 0.83
N VAL A 664 -4.86 -15.03 2.04
CA VAL A 664 -5.93 -14.53 2.91
C VAL A 664 -5.82 -13.01 2.93
N ILE A 665 -6.85 -12.32 2.42
CA ILE A 665 -6.88 -10.87 2.29
C ILE A 665 -7.88 -10.30 3.30
N VAL A 666 -7.41 -9.41 4.18
CA VAL A 666 -8.20 -8.76 5.24
C VAL A 666 -8.23 -7.24 5.06
N PRO A 667 -9.17 -6.51 5.70
CA PRO A 667 -9.17 -5.05 5.69
C PRO A 667 -7.90 -4.45 6.32
N ASP A 668 -7.39 -3.34 5.76
CA ASP A 668 -6.06 -2.81 6.14
C ASP A 668 -5.94 -2.36 7.61
N ASP A 669 -7.04 -1.92 8.25
CA ASP A 669 -7.03 -1.43 9.64
C ASP A 669 -7.48 -2.51 10.65
N SER A 670 -7.45 -3.79 10.26
CA SER A 670 -7.89 -4.87 11.12
C SER A 670 -6.73 -5.49 11.91
N SER A 671 -6.97 -5.82 13.19
CA SER A 671 -6.06 -6.66 13.96
C SER A 671 -6.08 -8.13 13.50
N TRP A 672 -6.87 -8.46 12.48
CA TRP A 672 -7.01 -9.82 11.96
C TRP A 672 -5.78 -10.29 11.21
N LEU A 673 -5.01 -9.40 10.60
CA LEU A 673 -3.76 -9.78 9.94
C LEU A 673 -2.80 -10.46 10.92
N ASP A 674 -2.54 -9.80 12.05
CA ASP A 674 -1.65 -10.31 13.09
C ASP A 674 -2.25 -11.54 13.80
N GLU A 675 -3.55 -11.52 14.10
CA GLU A 675 -4.22 -12.61 14.79
C GLU A 675 -4.32 -13.89 13.94
N ILE A 676 -4.59 -13.78 12.64
CA ILE A 676 -4.57 -14.94 11.72
C ILE A 676 -3.14 -15.45 11.60
N SER A 677 -2.15 -14.58 11.44
CA SER A 677 -0.74 -14.97 11.35
C SER A 677 -0.28 -15.70 12.62
N ARG A 678 -0.63 -15.18 13.80
CA ARG A 678 -0.34 -15.82 15.10
C ARG A 678 -0.98 -17.21 15.21
N ARG A 679 -2.24 -17.36 14.82
CA ARG A 679 -2.93 -18.67 14.84
C ARG A 679 -2.34 -19.67 13.84
N LEU A 680 -1.80 -19.20 12.72
CA LEU A 680 -1.06 -20.05 11.78
C LEU A 680 0.22 -20.59 12.41
N ASP A 681 0.90 -19.75 13.18
CA ASP A 681 2.15 -20.06 13.86
C ASP A 681 1.93 -21.01 15.05
N GLU A 682 0.82 -20.86 15.77
CA GLU A 682 0.52 -21.60 17.01
C GLU A 682 -0.24 -22.93 16.81
N GLY A 683 -1.08 -23.09 15.78
CA GLY A 683 -2.14 -24.12 15.83
C GLY A 683 -2.53 -24.84 14.53
N SER A 684 -1.84 -24.65 13.40
CA SER A 684 -2.39 -25.07 12.10
C SER A 684 -2.12 -26.53 11.68
N GLY A 685 -1.21 -27.27 12.34
CA GLY A 685 -0.84 -28.63 11.92
C GLY A 685 -0.27 -28.73 10.49
N LEU A 686 0.09 -27.59 9.89
CA LEU A 686 0.64 -27.49 8.54
C LEU A 686 2.12 -27.91 8.52
N THR A 687 2.54 -28.64 7.49
CA THR A 687 3.96 -28.92 7.24
C THR A 687 4.70 -27.64 6.84
N GLY A 688 6.03 -27.58 7.01
CA GLY A 688 6.84 -26.39 6.67
C GLY A 688 6.60 -25.86 5.25
N MET A 689 6.52 -26.76 4.26
CA MET A 689 6.20 -26.41 2.87
C MET A 689 4.77 -25.88 2.66
N SER A 690 3.80 -26.36 3.45
CA SER A 690 2.40 -25.91 3.37
C SER A 690 2.24 -24.50 3.96
N ARG A 691 3.09 -24.15 4.94
CA ARG A 691 3.13 -22.81 5.55
C ARG A 691 3.72 -21.77 4.59
N GLU A 692 4.76 -22.13 3.83
CA GLU A 692 5.34 -21.25 2.80
C GLU A 692 4.36 -20.93 1.65
N ALA A 693 3.34 -21.77 1.44
CA ALA A 693 2.32 -21.56 0.41
C ALA A 693 1.22 -20.55 0.83
N VAL A 694 1.15 -20.15 2.10
CA VAL A 694 0.13 -19.24 2.63
C VAL A 694 0.67 -17.82 2.75
N SER A 695 -0.10 -16.84 2.30
CA SER A 695 0.16 -15.41 2.53
C SER A 695 -1.05 -14.75 3.16
N VAL A 696 -0.89 -14.14 4.35
CA VAL A 696 -1.90 -13.26 4.95
C VAL A 696 -1.53 -11.83 4.63
N LEU A 697 -2.43 -11.08 4.01
CA LEU A 697 -2.17 -9.75 3.47
C LEU A 697 -3.30 -8.78 3.81
N ALA A 698 -2.94 -7.52 4.02
CA ALA A 698 -3.89 -6.42 3.97
C ALA A 698 -4.35 -6.20 2.51
N ALA A 699 -5.56 -5.69 2.30
CA ALA A 699 -6.12 -5.44 0.97
C ALA A 699 -5.19 -4.58 0.07
N ALA A 700 -4.55 -3.56 0.63
CA ALA A 700 -3.58 -2.71 -0.07
C ALA A 700 -2.31 -3.47 -0.52
N GLN A 701 -1.96 -4.58 0.14
CA GLN A 701 -0.79 -5.39 -0.15
C GLN A 701 -1.06 -6.49 -1.19
N ALA A 702 -2.32 -6.73 -1.57
CA ALA A 702 -2.70 -7.77 -2.53
C ALA A 702 -2.29 -7.45 -3.98
N LYS A 703 -1.99 -6.18 -4.28
CA LYS A 703 -1.68 -5.70 -5.62
C LYS A 703 -0.36 -6.28 -6.15
N GLY A 704 -0.28 -6.50 -7.46
CA GLY A 704 0.95 -6.96 -8.14
C GLY A 704 1.26 -8.46 -8.01
N MET A 705 0.46 -9.23 -7.28
CA MET A 705 0.63 -10.67 -7.08
C MET A 705 -0.53 -11.48 -7.67
N GLU A 706 -0.35 -12.79 -7.86
CA GLU A 706 -1.39 -13.74 -8.26
C GLU A 706 -1.25 -15.02 -7.43
N TYR A 707 -2.37 -15.57 -6.96
CA TYR A 707 -2.44 -16.76 -6.12
C TYR A 707 -3.34 -17.82 -6.77
N ASP A 708 -3.14 -19.10 -6.42
CA ASP A 708 -4.06 -20.16 -6.84
C ASP A 708 -5.42 -19.99 -6.15
N HIS A 709 -5.41 -19.83 -4.83
CA HIS A 709 -6.61 -19.62 -4.05
C HIS A 709 -6.55 -18.28 -3.32
N VAL A 710 -7.67 -17.56 -3.30
CA VAL A 710 -7.81 -16.31 -2.55
C VAL A 710 -9.02 -16.41 -1.63
N LEU A 711 -8.83 -16.05 -0.38
CA LEU A 711 -9.85 -15.90 0.64
C LEU A 711 -9.94 -14.41 1.01
N VAL A 712 -11.03 -13.75 0.65
CA VAL A 712 -11.29 -12.35 1.03
C VAL A 712 -12.20 -12.32 2.25
N VAL A 713 -11.75 -11.70 3.33
CA VAL A 713 -12.45 -11.62 4.61
C VAL A 713 -13.06 -10.22 4.77
N GLU A 714 -14.34 -10.16 5.11
CA GLU A 714 -15.13 -8.92 5.29
C GLU A 714 -14.99 -7.89 4.14
N PRO A 715 -15.44 -8.24 2.92
CA PRO A 715 -15.38 -7.34 1.78
C PRO A 715 -16.16 -6.03 1.96
N ALA A 716 -17.21 -6.01 2.79
CA ALA A 716 -17.94 -4.78 3.12
C ALA A 716 -17.01 -3.74 3.77
N THR A 717 -16.20 -4.16 4.74
CA THR A 717 -15.24 -3.27 5.42
C THR A 717 -14.15 -2.75 4.47
N ILE A 718 -13.76 -3.54 3.46
CA ILE A 718 -12.82 -3.07 2.42
C ILE A 718 -13.51 -2.01 1.54
N ALA A 719 -14.77 -2.25 1.14
CA ALA A 719 -15.54 -1.35 0.29
C ALA A 719 -15.93 -0.02 0.96
N ASP A 720 -16.15 -0.01 2.28
CA ASP A 720 -16.62 1.16 3.04
C ASP A 720 -15.65 2.35 3.08
N ARG A 721 -14.45 2.19 2.50
CA ARG A 721 -13.45 3.27 2.32
C ARG A 721 -13.73 4.16 1.10
N GLY A 722 -14.94 4.10 0.57
CA GLY A 722 -15.36 4.86 -0.61
C GLY A 722 -14.76 4.32 -1.92
N PRO A 723 -14.57 5.19 -2.94
CA PRO A 723 -14.13 4.74 -4.27
C PRO A 723 -12.79 4.00 -4.28
N ALA A 724 -11.85 4.37 -3.41
CA ALA A 724 -10.57 3.68 -3.26
C ALA A 724 -10.75 2.27 -2.68
N GLY A 725 -11.63 2.10 -1.70
CA GLY A 725 -11.99 0.81 -1.11
C GLY A 725 -12.61 -0.15 -2.11
N LEU A 726 -13.51 0.34 -2.99
CA LEU A 726 -14.09 -0.47 -4.06
C LEU A 726 -13.04 -0.97 -5.07
N ARG A 727 -12.05 -0.15 -5.40
CA ARG A 727 -10.92 -0.54 -6.26
C ARG A 727 -9.99 -1.53 -5.58
N GLN A 728 -9.72 -1.35 -4.28
CA GLN A 728 -8.97 -2.33 -3.48
C GLN A 728 -9.69 -3.68 -3.44
N LEU A 729 -11.01 -3.68 -3.24
CA LEU A 729 -11.82 -4.89 -3.29
C LEU A 729 -11.76 -5.54 -4.68
N TYR A 730 -11.86 -4.76 -5.76
CA TYR A 730 -11.70 -5.26 -7.13
C TYR A 730 -10.34 -5.94 -7.33
N ILE A 731 -9.26 -5.34 -6.84
CA ILE A 731 -7.92 -5.93 -6.88
C ILE A 731 -7.92 -7.26 -6.12
N ALA A 732 -8.38 -7.27 -4.86
CA ALA A 732 -8.38 -8.44 -3.99
C ALA A 732 -9.13 -9.64 -4.60
N LEU A 733 -10.34 -9.41 -5.12
CA LEU A 733 -11.17 -10.47 -5.71
C LEU A 733 -10.58 -11.03 -7.02
N THR A 734 -9.73 -10.27 -7.71
CA THR A 734 -9.16 -10.65 -9.02
C THR A 734 -7.76 -11.25 -8.94
N ARG A 735 -7.23 -11.47 -7.73
CA ARG A 735 -5.90 -12.09 -7.53
C ARG A 735 -5.89 -13.61 -7.69
N SER A 736 -7.05 -14.24 -7.82
CA SER A 736 -7.17 -15.71 -7.86
C SER A 736 -7.07 -16.28 -9.28
N THR A 737 -6.36 -17.40 -9.37
CA THR A 737 -6.19 -18.19 -10.60
C THR A 737 -6.80 -19.58 -10.50
N GLN A 738 -7.40 -19.99 -9.39
CA GLN A 738 -8.17 -21.24 -9.30
C GLN A 738 -9.52 -21.02 -8.64
N SER A 739 -9.54 -20.55 -7.38
CA SER A 739 -10.79 -20.30 -6.68
C SER A 739 -10.75 -19.07 -5.79
N LEU A 740 -11.89 -18.42 -5.65
CA LEU A 740 -12.15 -17.30 -4.78
C LEU A 740 -13.15 -17.74 -3.70
N THR A 741 -12.77 -17.59 -2.44
CA THR A 741 -13.69 -17.70 -1.30
C THR A 741 -13.88 -16.32 -0.70
N VAL A 742 -15.12 -15.93 -0.49
CA VAL A 742 -15.49 -14.68 0.15
C VAL A 742 -16.15 -15.01 1.47
N LEU A 743 -15.49 -14.70 2.58
CA LEU A 743 -15.99 -14.93 3.93
C LEU A 743 -16.46 -13.61 4.53
N HIS A 744 -17.72 -13.56 4.96
CA HIS A 744 -18.33 -12.31 5.40
C HIS A 744 -19.32 -12.53 6.54
N THR A 745 -19.39 -11.57 7.46
CA THR A 745 -20.38 -11.51 8.55
C THR A 745 -21.38 -10.39 8.29
N SER A 746 -20.91 -9.29 7.69
CA SER A 746 -21.76 -8.24 7.15
C SER A 746 -22.33 -8.66 5.78
N PRO A 747 -23.47 -8.11 5.34
CA PRO A 747 -23.96 -8.29 3.98
C PRO A 747 -22.87 -7.91 2.95
N LEU A 748 -22.85 -8.61 1.82
CA LEU A 748 -21.93 -8.26 0.72
C LEU A 748 -22.24 -6.84 0.21
N PRO A 749 -21.22 -6.09 -0.25
CA PRO A 749 -21.42 -4.77 -0.84
C PRO A 749 -22.53 -4.76 -1.90
N GLU A 750 -23.43 -3.78 -1.86
CA GLU A 750 -24.57 -3.68 -2.78
C GLU A 750 -24.15 -3.72 -4.25
N VAL A 751 -22.98 -3.17 -4.58
CA VAL A 751 -22.42 -3.19 -5.94
C VAL A 751 -22.19 -4.61 -6.46
N LEU A 752 -21.92 -5.59 -5.60
CA LEU A 752 -21.76 -7.00 -5.98
C LEU A 752 -23.09 -7.76 -6.06
N THR A 753 -24.12 -7.34 -5.33
CA THR A 753 -25.42 -8.03 -5.23
C THR A 753 -26.52 -7.42 -6.10
N HIS A 754 -26.43 -6.13 -6.43
CA HIS A 754 -27.41 -5.36 -7.20
C HIS A 754 -26.74 -4.67 -8.41
N PRO A 755 -26.56 -5.38 -9.54
CA PRO A 755 -25.79 -4.89 -10.69
C PRO A 755 -26.43 -3.71 -11.46
N ASP A 756 -27.69 -3.36 -11.19
CA ASP A 756 -28.45 -2.30 -11.86
C ASP A 756 -28.54 -0.98 -11.05
N ALA A 757 -27.97 -0.94 -9.83
CA ALA A 757 -27.90 0.29 -9.05
C ALA A 757 -26.76 1.17 -9.60
N VAL A 758 -27.10 2.23 -10.34
CA VAL A 758 -26.13 3.25 -10.76
C VAL A 758 -25.50 3.87 -9.49
N PRO A 759 -24.17 4.03 -9.40
CA PRO A 759 -23.57 4.70 -8.26
C PRO A 759 -24.05 6.16 -8.24
N HIS A 760 -24.86 6.51 -7.24
CA HIS A 760 -25.18 7.90 -6.97
C HIS A 760 -23.90 8.61 -6.53
N VAL A 761 -23.43 9.55 -7.34
CA VAL A 761 -22.55 10.63 -6.87
C VAL A 761 -23.33 11.37 -5.78
N PRO A 762 -22.81 11.53 -4.54
CA PRO A 762 -23.46 12.39 -3.59
C PRO A 762 -23.23 13.82 -4.07
N ALA A 763 -24.25 14.36 -4.73
CA ALA A 763 -24.43 15.79 -4.83
C ALA A 763 -24.75 16.31 -3.43
N GLU A 764 -24.09 17.39 -3.04
CA GLU A 764 -24.50 18.23 -1.93
C GLU A 764 -25.96 18.65 -2.15
N GLU A 765 -26.90 18.03 -1.47
CA GLU A 765 -28.19 18.64 -1.14
C GLU A 765 -28.94 17.80 -0.08
N THR A 766 -29.17 18.47 1.05
CA THR A 766 -30.27 18.28 2.02
C THR A 766 -30.92 16.90 2.13
N ALA A 767 -30.65 16.25 3.27
CA ALA A 767 -31.29 15.02 3.73
C ALA A 767 -32.82 15.03 3.53
N PRO A 768 -33.38 14.08 2.75
CA PRO A 768 -34.75 13.64 2.95
C PRO A 768 -34.74 12.61 4.09
N GLY A 769 -35.57 12.85 5.10
CA GLY A 769 -35.68 12.02 6.31
C GLY A 769 -35.91 10.54 5.99
N THR A 770 -34.96 9.71 6.41
CA THR A 770 -35.10 8.26 6.48
C THR A 770 -35.95 7.88 7.70
N ASP A 771 -36.87 6.94 7.49
CA ASP A 771 -37.75 6.35 8.49
C ASP A 771 -37.07 6.13 9.85
N LEU A 772 -37.52 6.90 10.85
CA LEU A 772 -37.25 6.68 12.28
C LEU A 772 -38.08 5.48 12.78
N GLY A 773 -37.66 4.28 12.39
CA GLY A 773 -38.11 3.03 13.00
C GLY A 773 -37.25 2.68 14.22
N ASP A 774 -37.69 3.10 15.40
CA ASP A 774 -37.39 2.50 16.72
C ASP A 774 -35.90 2.50 17.18
N VAL A 775 -35.24 3.66 17.13
CA VAL A 775 -33.92 3.82 17.80
C VAL A 775 -34.15 4.06 19.29
N LEU A 776 -33.73 3.11 20.13
CA LEU A 776 -33.80 3.26 21.58
C LEU A 776 -32.84 4.37 22.07
N GLU A 777 -33.30 5.22 22.99
CA GLU A 777 -32.50 6.31 23.54
C GLU A 777 -31.34 5.78 24.39
N ILE A 778 -30.15 6.38 24.26
CA ILE A 778 -28.99 6.03 25.08
C ILE A 778 -29.30 6.35 26.55
N GLY A 779 -29.12 5.36 27.43
CA GLY A 779 -29.48 5.45 28.85
C GLY A 779 -30.89 4.97 29.20
N ALA A 780 -31.70 4.55 28.22
CA ALA A 780 -33.01 3.94 28.46
C ALA A 780 -32.87 2.53 29.04
N ASP A 781 -33.72 2.21 30.03
CA ASP A 781 -33.78 0.89 30.65
C ASP A 781 -34.53 -0.09 29.75
N ILE A 782 -33.98 -1.30 29.63
CA ILE A 782 -34.55 -2.39 28.86
C ILE A 782 -34.25 -3.71 29.55
N ARG A 783 -35.32 -4.44 29.87
CA ARG A 783 -35.22 -5.79 30.40
C ARG A 783 -35.06 -6.76 29.25
N VAL A 784 -34.06 -7.63 29.32
CA VAL A 784 -33.72 -8.54 28.24
C VAL A 784 -33.49 -9.96 28.72
N ARG A 785 -33.76 -10.95 27.86
CA ARG A 785 -33.39 -12.35 28.09
C ARG A 785 -32.17 -12.70 27.27
N VAL A 786 -31.14 -13.25 27.90
CA VAL A 786 -29.92 -13.71 27.24
C VAL A 786 -30.23 -14.94 26.42
N ILE A 787 -29.99 -14.86 25.11
CA ILE A 787 -30.19 -15.97 24.18
C ILE A 787 -28.91 -16.82 24.11
N GLY A 788 -27.74 -16.18 24.12
CA GLY A 788 -26.44 -16.84 24.02
C GLY A 788 -25.29 -15.88 23.73
N PRO A 789 -24.05 -16.39 23.55
CA PRO A 789 -22.91 -15.57 23.18
C PRO A 789 -23.08 -14.97 21.77
N GLY A 790 -22.50 -13.81 21.56
CA GLY A 790 -22.53 -13.04 20.32
C GLY A 790 -21.15 -12.48 19.94
N PRO A 791 -21.08 -11.66 18.88
CA PRO A 791 -19.84 -11.10 18.33
C PRO A 791 -18.99 -10.34 19.36
N GLY A 792 -17.67 -10.49 19.29
CA GLY A 792 -16.74 -9.62 20.02
C GLY A 792 -16.86 -9.67 21.55
N GLY A 793 -17.22 -10.83 22.12
CA GLY A 793 -17.37 -11.01 23.57
C GLY A 793 -18.67 -10.44 24.16
N ARG A 794 -19.63 -10.07 23.31
CA ARG A 794 -20.99 -9.63 23.69
C ARG A 794 -21.96 -10.81 23.72
N TYR A 795 -23.19 -10.60 24.20
CA TYR A 795 -24.26 -11.60 24.31
C TYR A 795 -25.47 -11.17 23.49
N LYS A 796 -26.06 -12.09 22.74
CA LYS A 796 -27.32 -11.86 22.05
C LYS A 796 -28.45 -11.87 23.07
N VAL A 797 -29.32 -10.88 23.02
CA VAL A 797 -30.42 -10.76 23.98
C VAL A 797 -31.73 -10.45 23.27
N LYS A 798 -32.84 -10.93 23.83
CA LYS A 798 -34.19 -10.62 23.37
C LYS A 798 -34.82 -9.58 24.29
N ALA A 799 -35.38 -8.51 23.72
CA ALA A 799 -36.17 -7.55 24.49
C ALA A 799 -37.35 -8.23 25.18
N LEU A 800 -37.50 -8.01 26.48
CA LEU A 800 -38.69 -8.38 27.26
C LEU A 800 -39.57 -7.16 27.50
N SER A 801 -38.97 -6.01 27.85
CA SER A 801 -39.70 -4.74 28.04
C SER A 801 -38.73 -3.54 28.03
N PRO A 802 -38.99 -2.48 27.23
CA PRO A 802 -40.00 -2.40 26.18
C PRO A 802 -39.69 -3.38 25.03
N ALA A 803 -40.72 -3.87 24.35
CA ALA A 803 -40.53 -4.71 23.16
C ALA A 803 -40.02 -3.82 22.01
N THR A 804 -38.97 -4.27 21.32
CA THR A 804 -38.42 -3.60 20.14
C THR A 804 -38.02 -4.65 19.11
N ASP A 805 -38.19 -4.31 17.83
CA ASP A 805 -37.74 -5.13 16.70
C ASP A 805 -36.28 -4.83 16.31
N ARG A 806 -35.65 -3.83 16.94
CA ARG A 806 -34.25 -3.49 16.73
C ARG A 806 -33.32 -4.55 17.33
N PRO A 807 -32.28 -5.02 16.62
CA PRO A 807 -31.31 -5.98 17.16
C PRO A 807 -30.59 -5.45 18.42
N LEU A 808 -30.48 -6.30 19.46
CA LEU A 808 -29.88 -5.95 20.75
C LEU A 808 -28.65 -6.83 21.06
N ALA A 809 -27.58 -6.21 21.55
CA ALA A 809 -26.35 -6.90 21.96
C ALA A 809 -25.90 -6.45 23.35
N LEU A 810 -25.83 -7.36 24.31
CA LEU A 810 -25.38 -7.08 25.67
C LEU A 810 -23.85 -7.17 25.77
N THR A 811 -23.18 -6.09 26.15
CA THR A 811 -21.77 -6.11 26.53
C THR A 811 -21.62 -6.41 28.02
N VAL A 812 -20.65 -7.24 28.37
CA VAL A 812 -20.32 -7.59 29.76
C VAL A 812 -18.90 -7.13 30.03
N ARG A 813 -18.68 -6.54 31.21
CA ARG A 813 -17.38 -6.02 31.59
C ARG A 813 -16.38 -7.17 31.78
N HIS A 814 -15.14 -6.95 31.34
CA HIS A 814 -14.03 -7.87 31.55
C HIS A 814 -13.83 -8.14 33.05
N GLY A 815 -13.99 -9.39 33.48
CA GLY A 815 -13.92 -9.81 34.89
C GLY A 815 -15.26 -9.90 35.63
N SER A 816 -16.39 -9.54 34.99
CA SER A 816 -17.73 -9.82 35.52
C SER A 816 -18.17 -11.24 35.15
N THR A 817 -19.00 -11.87 36.00
CA THR A 817 -19.52 -13.21 35.75
C THR A 817 -20.29 -13.23 34.42
N PRO A 818 -19.94 -14.11 33.46
CA PRO A 818 -20.60 -14.18 32.18
C PRO A 818 -22.06 -14.63 32.36
N PRO A 819 -23.03 -13.92 31.78
CA PRO A 819 -24.43 -14.28 31.88
C PRO A 819 -24.73 -15.56 31.09
N ARG A 820 -25.59 -16.40 31.65
CA ARG A 820 -25.95 -17.71 31.07
C ARG A 820 -27.12 -17.55 30.08
N PRO A 821 -27.17 -18.38 29.03
CA PRO A 821 -28.37 -18.46 28.18
C PRO A 821 -29.61 -18.75 29.03
N GLY A 822 -30.64 -17.91 28.88
CA GLY A 822 -31.87 -17.95 29.66
C GLY A 822 -31.97 -16.89 30.76
N ASP A 823 -30.85 -16.28 31.18
CA ASP A 823 -30.85 -15.25 32.22
C ASP A 823 -31.67 -14.03 31.78
N GLU A 824 -32.51 -13.52 32.68
CA GLU A 824 -33.21 -12.24 32.49
C GLU A 824 -32.46 -11.15 33.23
N LEU A 825 -32.05 -10.11 32.50
CA LEU A 825 -31.23 -9.03 33.02
C LEU A 825 -31.92 -7.69 32.78
N ASP A 826 -31.89 -6.84 33.79
CA ASP A 826 -32.20 -5.42 33.65
C ASP A 826 -30.96 -4.73 33.09
N CYS A 827 -31.06 -4.25 31.87
CA CYS A 827 -29.98 -3.60 31.15
C CYS A 827 -30.40 -2.18 30.75
N TRP A 828 -29.47 -1.41 30.21
CA TRP A 828 -29.77 -0.14 29.59
C TRP A 828 -28.97 0.05 28.31
N VAL A 829 -29.45 0.93 27.44
CA VAL A 829 -28.84 1.21 26.14
C VAL A 829 -27.53 1.98 26.31
N PHE A 830 -26.42 1.28 26.16
CA PHE A 830 -25.08 1.84 26.25
C PHE A 830 -24.69 2.63 25.00
N ALA A 831 -25.09 2.14 23.82
CA ALA A 831 -24.77 2.78 22.54
C ALA A 831 -25.73 2.33 21.42
N ASN A 832 -25.89 3.18 20.42
CA ASN A 832 -26.49 2.78 19.14
C ASN A 832 -25.39 2.65 18.09
N GLU A 833 -25.26 1.46 17.51
CA GLU A 833 -24.37 1.15 16.39
C GLU A 833 -25.23 1.01 15.11
N THR A 834 -24.59 1.04 13.94
CA THR A 834 -25.31 0.85 12.67
C THR A 834 -25.98 -0.53 12.68
N GLY A 835 -27.32 -0.55 12.65
CA GLY A 835 -28.12 -1.79 12.64
C GLY A 835 -28.39 -2.47 13.98
N GLN A 836 -27.84 -2.01 15.12
CA GLN A 836 -28.12 -2.62 16.44
C GLN A 836 -28.00 -1.62 17.61
N SER A 837 -28.56 -1.97 18.77
CA SER A 837 -28.36 -1.25 20.04
C SER A 837 -27.55 -2.11 21.01
N VAL A 838 -26.48 -1.54 21.54
CA VAL A 838 -25.60 -2.18 22.51
C VAL A 838 -26.12 -1.88 23.90
N LEU A 839 -26.32 -2.91 24.71
CA LEU A 839 -26.83 -2.85 26.06
C LEU A 839 -25.73 -3.17 27.06
N THR A 840 -25.85 -2.69 28.29
CA THR A 840 -25.00 -3.09 29.41
C THR A 840 -25.82 -3.25 30.68
N ALA A 841 -25.39 -4.16 31.57
CA ALA A 841 -25.92 -4.31 32.91
C ALA A 841 -25.09 -3.53 33.97
N ASP A 842 -23.99 -2.88 33.56
CA ASP A 842 -23.13 -2.08 34.44
C ASP A 842 -23.78 -0.72 34.74
N THR A 843 -23.71 -0.23 35.97
CA THR A 843 -24.25 1.09 36.36
C THR A 843 -23.30 2.26 36.05
N ARG A 844 -22.07 2.00 35.58
CA ARG A 844 -21.06 3.01 35.26
C ARG A 844 -21.50 3.95 34.14
N GLY A 845 -21.54 5.25 34.43
CA GLY A 845 -21.92 6.29 33.47
C GLY A 845 -23.27 6.95 33.75
N ARG A 846 -24.07 6.37 34.66
CA ARG A 846 -25.41 6.85 35.04
C ARG A 846 -25.46 7.68 36.32
N LEU A 847 -24.31 8.01 36.94
CA LEU A 847 -24.33 8.92 38.11
C LEU A 847 -24.73 10.33 37.64
N PRO A 848 -25.53 11.06 38.42
CA PRO A 848 -25.83 12.44 38.10
C PRO A 848 -24.57 13.31 38.17
N ILE A 849 -24.53 14.37 37.38
CA ILE A 849 -23.49 15.41 37.48
C ILE A 849 -23.51 15.96 38.91
N SER A 850 -22.38 15.92 39.61
CA SER A 850 -22.29 16.44 40.98
C SER A 850 -22.49 17.96 41.02
N PRO A 851 -22.99 18.55 42.13
CA PRO A 851 -23.20 19.99 42.23
C PRO A 851 -21.96 20.83 41.88
N ARG A 852 -20.78 20.36 42.33
CA ARG A 852 -19.49 20.98 41.99
C ARG A 852 -19.17 20.93 40.49
N MET A 853 -19.52 19.84 39.80
CA MET A 853 -19.34 19.73 38.35
C MET A 853 -20.41 20.51 37.59
N ALA A 854 -21.65 20.57 38.07
CA ALA A 854 -22.72 21.37 37.48
C ALA A 854 -22.35 22.87 37.47
N GLN A 855 -21.75 23.36 38.55
CA GLN A 855 -21.23 24.74 38.63
C GLN A 855 -20.13 25.00 37.58
N ARG A 856 -19.20 24.05 37.43
CA ARG A 856 -18.10 24.12 36.45
C ARG A 856 -18.59 24.01 35.00
N TYR A 857 -19.61 23.19 34.74
CA TYR A 857 -20.18 23.04 33.39
C TYR A 857 -21.07 24.20 32.99
N THR A 858 -21.74 24.84 33.95
CA THR A 858 -22.51 26.06 33.68
C THR A 858 -21.61 27.14 33.08
N THR A 859 -20.41 27.34 33.63
CA THR A 859 -19.46 28.32 33.08
C THR A 859 -18.82 27.84 31.78
N ALA A 860 -18.56 26.52 31.63
CA ALA A 860 -17.95 25.97 30.42
C ALA A 860 -18.84 26.09 29.17
N VAL A 861 -20.14 25.88 29.30
CA VAL A 861 -21.10 25.88 28.19
C VAL A 861 -21.29 27.28 27.57
N ASP A 862 -21.14 28.33 28.37
CA ASP A 862 -21.31 29.73 27.94
C ASP A 862 -20.08 30.33 27.25
N VAL A 863 -18.93 29.66 27.35
CA VAL A 863 -17.65 30.28 26.99
C VAL A 863 -17.57 30.69 25.52
N LEU A 864 -18.19 29.92 24.63
CA LEU A 864 -18.17 30.19 23.20
C LEU A 864 -19.02 31.41 22.85
N ASP A 865 -20.15 31.61 23.53
CA ASP A 865 -21.03 32.77 23.34
C ASP A 865 -20.43 34.04 23.95
N ASP A 866 -19.83 33.95 25.15
CA ASP A 866 -19.11 35.06 25.78
C ASP A 866 -17.97 35.60 24.89
N LEU A 867 -17.20 34.68 24.29
CA LEU A 867 -16.10 35.02 23.37
C LEU A 867 -16.62 35.57 22.03
N ALA A 868 -17.78 35.13 21.57
CA ALA A 868 -18.39 35.61 20.33
C ALA A 868 -19.06 36.99 20.47
N THR A 869 -19.50 37.36 21.68
CA THR A 869 -20.17 38.64 21.98
C THR A 869 -19.22 39.72 22.49
N GLY A 870 -18.04 39.36 23.00
CA GLY A 870 -16.99 40.31 23.37
C GLY A 870 -17.23 41.01 24.72
N GLY A 871 -17.89 40.35 25.67
CA GLY A 871 -18.19 40.91 26.98
C GLY A 871 -16.95 41.25 27.82
N GLU A 872 -17.02 42.31 28.64
CA GLU A 872 -15.92 42.90 29.43
C GLU A 872 -15.29 41.98 30.51
N GLY A 873 -15.70 40.70 30.61
CA GLY A 873 -15.14 39.70 31.53
C GLY A 873 -14.56 38.44 30.86
N ALA A 874 -14.48 38.39 29.52
CA ALA A 874 -14.16 37.16 28.78
C ALA A 874 -12.70 36.66 28.91
N SER A 875 -11.80 37.37 29.60
CA SER A 875 -10.36 37.18 29.44
C SER A 875 -9.62 36.38 30.52
N GLU A 876 -10.09 36.30 31.78
CA GLU A 876 -9.26 35.68 32.83
C GLU A 876 -9.33 34.15 32.86
N ASP A 877 -10.48 33.54 32.54
CA ASP A 877 -10.69 32.08 32.68
C ASP A 877 -11.21 31.35 31.41
N ALA A 878 -11.31 32.03 30.26
CA ALA A 878 -11.88 31.45 29.04
C ALA A 878 -11.18 30.16 28.56
N ARG A 879 -9.86 30.06 28.72
CA ARG A 879 -9.12 28.86 28.30
C ARG A 879 -9.42 27.64 29.18
N ALA A 880 -9.64 27.85 30.47
CA ALA A 880 -10.05 26.78 31.39
C ALA A 880 -11.48 26.32 31.07
N ARG A 881 -12.38 27.26 30.85
CA ARG A 881 -13.78 27.01 30.45
C ARG A 881 -13.88 26.28 29.09
N LEU A 882 -13.05 26.62 28.11
CA LEU A 882 -12.95 25.91 26.82
C LEU A 882 -12.38 24.50 26.98
N SER A 883 -11.40 24.32 27.84
CA SER A 883 -10.86 23.00 28.17
C SER A 883 -11.92 22.12 28.83
N ASP A 884 -12.79 22.70 29.65
CA ASP A 884 -13.89 21.99 30.30
C ASP A 884 -14.98 21.61 29.30
N LEU A 885 -15.33 22.50 28.36
CA LEU A 885 -16.27 22.20 27.28
C LEU A 885 -15.74 21.10 26.33
N GLN A 886 -14.45 21.16 25.98
CA GLN A 886 -13.77 20.09 25.25
C GLN A 886 -13.78 18.78 26.08
N GLY A 887 -13.60 18.89 27.39
CA GLY A 887 -13.68 17.79 28.35
C GLY A 887 -15.06 17.12 28.38
N MET A 888 -16.14 17.89 28.35
CA MET A 888 -17.53 17.38 28.26
C MET A 888 -17.73 16.55 26.99
N ALA A 889 -17.32 17.07 25.83
CA ALA A 889 -17.43 16.34 24.56
C ALA A 889 -16.58 15.05 24.55
N ASN A 890 -15.32 15.13 25.03
CA ASN A 890 -14.43 13.98 25.12
C ASN A 890 -14.95 12.90 26.09
N ARG A 891 -15.57 13.30 27.20
CA ARG A 891 -16.17 12.39 28.19
C ARG A 891 -17.26 11.53 27.57
N ILE A 892 -18.10 12.11 26.70
CA ILE A 892 -19.14 11.38 25.97
C ILE A 892 -18.52 10.50 24.88
N LEU A 893 -17.54 11.02 24.13
CA LEU A 893 -16.85 10.27 23.07
C LEU A 893 -16.06 9.05 23.60
N ARG A 894 -15.50 9.16 24.82
CA ARG A 894 -14.71 8.10 25.47
C ARG A 894 -15.55 7.17 26.37
N ARG A 895 -16.72 7.61 26.83
CA ARG A 895 -17.64 6.87 27.70
C ARG A 895 -16.96 6.32 28.98
N ASP A 896 -16.02 7.09 29.54
CA ASP A 896 -15.07 6.61 30.56
C ASP A 896 -15.35 7.13 31.98
N GLN A 897 -16.14 8.19 32.16
CA GLN A 897 -16.48 8.79 33.46
C GLN A 897 -17.85 8.34 33.99
N ALA A 898 -18.11 8.54 35.28
CA ALA A 898 -19.32 7.99 35.91
C ALA A 898 -20.62 8.75 35.57
N ASP A 899 -20.55 9.94 34.99
CA ASP A 899 -21.68 10.85 34.73
C ASP A 899 -21.90 11.15 33.23
N TRP A 900 -21.23 10.41 32.34
CA TRP A 900 -21.23 10.74 30.91
C TRP A 900 -22.63 10.73 30.26
N VAL A 901 -23.55 9.89 30.75
CA VAL A 901 -24.94 9.84 30.23
C VAL A 901 -25.72 11.09 30.62
N ASP A 902 -25.51 11.61 31.83
CA ASP A 902 -26.17 12.83 32.27
C ASP A 902 -25.60 14.06 31.56
N VAL A 903 -24.27 14.10 31.30
CA VAL A 903 -23.64 15.12 30.44
C VAL A 903 -24.15 15.04 29.00
N TYR A 904 -24.35 13.84 28.47
CA TYR A 904 -24.93 13.61 27.13
C TYR A 904 -26.36 14.17 27.02
N ARG A 905 -27.20 13.95 28.02
CA ARG A 905 -28.57 14.50 28.08
C ARG A 905 -28.57 16.02 28.20
N VAL A 906 -27.70 16.57 29.06
CA VAL A 906 -27.57 18.03 29.22
C VAL A 906 -27.20 18.71 27.90
N LEU A 907 -26.40 18.07 27.03
CA LEU A 907 -26.05 18.58 25.70
C LEU A 907 -27.08 18.29 24.60
N GLY A 908 -28.27 17.77 24.94
CA GLY A 908 -29.36 17.53 23.98
C GLY A 908 -29.19 16.25 23.14
N SER A 909 -28.56 15.22 23.70
CA SER A 909 -28.38 13.90 23.07
C SER A 909 -27.72 13.92 21.67
N PRO A 910 -26.58 14.62 21.49
CA PRO A 910 -25.94 14.85 20.19
C PRO A 910 -25.36 13.58 19.56
N ASP A 911 -25.40 13.45 18.23
CA ASP A 911 -24.68 12.37 17.55
C ASP A 911 -23.14 12.54 17.63
N ARG A 912 -22.42 11.50 17.19
CA ARG A 912 -20.95 11.47 17.25
C ARG A 912 -20.31 12.56 16.38
N GLN A 913 -20.92 12.94 15.27
CA GLN A 913 -20.42 13.98 14.36
C GLN A 913 -20.56 15.35 15.02
N ARG A 914 -21.72 15.67 15.58
CA ARG A 914 -21.97 16.92 16.32
C ARG A 914 -21.04 17.07 17.52
N LEU A 915 -20.79 15.99 18.28
CA LEU A 915 -19.82 15.99 19.38
C LEU A 915 -18.39 16.26 18.91
N GLY A 916 -18.00 15.72 17.75
CA GLY A 916 -16.73 16.02 17.10
C GLY A 916 -16.60 17.51 16.77
N ILE A 917 -17.65 18.10 16.21
CA ILE A 917 -17.71 19.53 15.89
C ILE A 917 -17.54 20.38 17.15
N LEU A 918 -18.25 20.09 18.25
CA LEU A 918 -18.12 20.84 19.51
C LEU A 918 -16.72 20.74 20.11
N ARG A 919 -16.14 19.53 20.14
CA ARG A 919 -14.78 19.29 20.61
C ARG A 919 -13.76 20.10 19.81
N ASP A 920 -13.88 20.06 18.49
CA ASP A 920 -12.93 20.71 17.59
C ASP A 920 -13.10 22.22 17.59
N LEU A 921 -14.33 22.72 17.71
CA LEU A 921 -14.63 24.14 17.89
C LEU A 921 -14.02 24.67 19.20
N ALA A 922 -14.22 23.97 20.32
CA ALA A 922 -13.63 24.34 21.61
C ALA A 922 -12.09 24.30 21.56
N ALA A 923 -11.50 23.27 20.93
CA ALA A 923 -10.05 23.13 20.80
C ALA A 923 -9.42 24.19 19.88
N ARG A 924 -10.03 24.46 18.72
CA ARG A 924 -9.59 25.53 17.80
C ARG A 924 -9.69 26.90 18.47
N THR A 925 -10.80 27.18 19.16
CA THR A 925 -11.00 28.45 19.86
C THR A 925 -9.99 28.63 21.00
N ASN A 926 -9.68 27.56 21.75
CA ASN A 926 -8.66 27.61 22.81
C ASN A 926 -7.25 27.86 22.26
N ARG A 927 -6.91 27.26 21.09
CA ARG A 927 -5.65 27.55 20.37
C ARG A 927 -5.61 28.99 19.87
N ALA A 928 -6.68 29.47 19.22
CA ALA A 928 -6.75 30.85 18.75
C ALA A 928 -6.63 31.88 19.89
N LEU A 929 -7.20 31.58 21.07
CA LEU A 929 -6.99 32.38 22.28
C LEU A 929 -5.54 32.32 22.79
N LYS A 930 -4.91 31.14 22.79
CA LYS A 930 -3.51 30.97 23.18
C LYS A 930 -2.58 31.80 22.30
N ASP A 931 -2.87 31.84 21.00
CA ASP A 931 -2.03 32.47 19.99
C ASP A 931 -2.43 33.93 19.72
N SER A 932 -3.42 34.46 20.46
CA SER A 932 -3.98 35.82 20.29
C SER A 932 -4.53 36.12 18.89
N THR A 933 -5.05 35.10 18.19
CA THR A 933 -5.57 35.16 16.81
C THR A 933 -7.08 34.96 16.72
N LEU A 934 -7.81 35.10 17.84
CA LEU A 934 -9.26 34.86 17.86
C LEU A 934 -10.04 35.91 17.06
N HIS A 935 -10.72 35.46 15.99
CA HIS A 935 -11.66 36.28 15.22
C HIS A 935 -13.11 36.06 15.69
N THR A 936 -13.64 36.98 16.50
CA THR A 936 -14.99 36.88 17.11
C THR A 936 -16.12 36.77 16.08
N GLY A 937 -16.03 37.49 14.96
CA GLY A 937 -17.02 37.41 13.87
C GLY A 937 -17.08 36.04 13.19
N ARG A 938 -15.92 35.39 13.01
CA ARG A 938 -15.82 34.03 12.45
C ARG A 938 -16.33 32.99 13.45
N LEU A 939 -15.95 33.12 14.72
CA LEU A 939 -16.44 32.25 15.79
C LEU A 939 -17.97 32.28 15.87
N ARG A 940 -18.57 33.47 15.76
CA ARG A 940 -20.04 33.64 15.75
C ARG A 940 -20.68 32.92 14.56
N ALA A 941 -20.10 33.02 13.36
CA ALA A 941 -20.58 32.32 12.18
C ALA A 941 -20.50 30.79 12.36
N GLU A 942 -19.35 30.27 12.83
CA GLU A 942 -19.14 28.84 13.07
C GLU A 942 -20.10 28.28 14.15
N LEU A 943 -20.42 29.06 15.19
CA LEU A 943 -21.38 28.68 16.23
C LEU A 943 -22.82 28.56 15.72
N VAL A 944 -23.23 29.46 14.83
CA VAL A 944 -24.55 29.42 14.20
C VAL A 944 -24.63 28.28 13.19
N GLU A 945 -23.62 28.14 12.33
CA GLU A 945 -23.56 27.09 11.29
C GLU A 945 -23.51 25.68 11.90
N SER A 946 -22.81 25.52 13.03
CA SER A 946 -22.73 24.22 13.71
C SER A 946 -24.00 23.84 14.49
N GLY A 947 -24.97 24.75 14.63
CA GLY A 947 -26.21 24.52 15.37
C GLY A 947 -26.04 24.30 16.88
N TRP A 948 -24.87 24.64 17.43
CA TRP A 948 -24.57 24.46 18.85
C TRP A 948 -25.02 25.63 19.73
N ALA A 949 -25.23 26.81 19.16
CA ALA A 949 -25.64 28.00 19.93
C ALA A 949 -26.88 27.73 20.81
N ALA A 950 -27.97 27.25 20.21
CA ALA A 950 -29.21 26.96 20.93
C ALA A 950 -29.06 25.81 21.94
N ALA A 951 -28.36 24.73 21.55
CA ALA A 951 -28.15 23.56 22.40
C ALA A 951 -27.31 23.86 23.65
N LEU A 952 -26.31 24.74 23.52
CA LEU A 952 -25.51 25.19 24.66
C LEU A 952 -26.32 26.12 25.59
N THR A 953 -27.15 27.01 25.05
CA THR A 953 -28.05 27.83 25.88
C THR A 953 -29.04 26.97 26.68
N GLU A 954 -29.60 25.93 26.08
CA GLU A 954 -30.51 24.99 26.76
C GLU A 954 -29.78 24.17 27.83
N ALA A 955 -28.56 23.72 27.53
CA ALA A 955 -27.69 23.03 28.49
C ALA A 955 -27.37 23.90 29.72
N GLN A 956 -27.06 25.19 29.50
CA GLN A 956 -26.81 26.17 30.55
C GLN A 956 -28.05 26.37 31.44
N GLN A 957 -29.24 26.55 30.86
CA GLN A 957 -30.49 26.69 31.60
C GLN A 957 -30.79 25.45 32.44
N THR A 958 -30.60 24.26 31.87
CA THR A 958 -30.78 22.98 32.56
C THR A 958 -29.84 22.84 33.76
N LEU A 959 -28.57 23.19 33.59
CA LEU A 959 -27.58 23.13 34.68
C LEU A 959 -27.87 24.16 35.78
N ARG A 960 -28.31 25.37 35.42
CA ARG A 960 -28.71 26.41 36.39
C ARG A 960 -29.93 26.00 37.21
N ALA A 961 -30.98 25.49 36.57
CA ALA A 961 -32.17 25.01 37.27
C ALA A 961 -31.81 23.92 38.30
N ARG A 962 -30.94 22.97 37.93
CA ARG A 962 -30.46 21.91 38.85
C ARG A 962 -29.67 22.47 40.04
N LEU A 963 -28.91 23.55 39.85
CA LEU A 963 -28.20 24.21 40.95
C LEU A 963 -29.16 24.94 41.89
N THR A 964 -30.20 25.59 41.36
CA THR A 964 -31.24 26.27 42.15
C THR A 964 -32.10 25.27 42.93
N ASP A 965 -32.44 24.12 42.33
CA ASP A 965 -33.17 23.04 43.00
C ASP A 965 -32.34 22.39 44.11
N ALA A 966 -31.03 22.23 43.91
CA ALA A 966 -30.11 21.73 44.93
C ALA A 966 -29.96 22.71 46.12
N GLU A 967 -29.98 24.02 45.86
CA GLU A 967 -30.00 25.07 46.90
C GLU A 967 -31.35 25.12 47.64
N ALA A 968 -32.47 24.81 46.97
CA ALA A 968 -33.81 24.73 47.58
C ALA A 968 -34.00 23.47 48.45
N LEU A 969 -33.28 22.38 48.17
CA LEU A 969 -33.22 21.18 49.01
C LEU A 969 -32.39 21.37 50.30
N ASP A 970 -31.55 22.40 50.36
CA ASP A 970 -30.78 22.82 51.55
C ASP A 970 -31.50 23.90 52.39
N ASP A 971 -32.76 24.25 52.07
CA ASP A 971 -33.61 25.14 52.88
C ASP A 971 -34.15 24.39 54.12
N PRO A 972 -33.77 24.80 55.35
CA PRO A 972 -34.15 24.11 56.59
C PRO A 972 -35.65 24.20 56.97
N THR A 973 -36.52 24.69 56.07
CA THR A 973 -37.94 24.93 56.37
C THR A 973 -38.95 24.07 55.58
N ALA A 974 -38.52 23.15 54.71
CA ALA A 974 -39.43 22.24 54.00
C ALA A 974 -39.75 20.95 54.80
N PRO A 975 -40.99 20.43 54.81
CA PRO A 975 -41.37 19.26 55.62
C PRO A 975 -40.86 17.94 55.03
N GLU A 976 -40.28 17.10 55.89
CA GLU A 976 -39.75 15.76 55.60
C GLU A 976 -40.76 14.82 54.91
N ALA A 977 -40.41 14.36 53.71
CA ALA A 977 -40.99 13.16 53.12
C ALA A 977 -40.04 11.97 53.34
N ALA A 978 -40.55 10.93 54.01
CA ALA A 978 -39.81 9.79 54.53
C ALA A 978 -39.02 8.99 53.46
N PRO A 979 -37.77 8.58 53.73
CA PRO A 979 -37.03 7.68 52.86
C PRO A 979 -37.39 6.22 53.17
N VAL A 980 -37.90 5.51 52.15
CA VAL A 980 -38.09 4.05 52.18
C VAL A 980 -36.73 3.39 51.99
N ALA A 981 -36.21 2.80 53.07
CA ALA A 981 -35.04 1.96 53.07
C ALA A 981 -35.37 0.57 52.50
N LEU A 982 -34.56 0.08 51.56
CA LEU A 982 -34.42 -1.36 51.27
C LEU A 982 -32.97 -1.75 51.55
N GLN A 983 -32.79 -2.51 52.63
CA GLN A 983 -31.54 -3.14 53.03
C GLN A 983 -31.20 -4.32 52.08
N PRO A 984 -29.92 -4.56 51.75
CA PRO A 984 -29.49 -5.84 51.20
C PRO A 984 -29.05 -6.79 52.34
N ASP A 985 -29.79 -7.88 52.50
CA ASP A 985 -29.46 -9.02 53.36
C ASP A 985 -28.24 -9.81 52.82
N HIS A 986 -27.34 -10.17 53.72
CA HIS A 986 -26.41 -11.28 53.55
C HIS A 986 -27.16 -12.62 53.68
N PRO A 987 -26.68 -13.67 52.99
CA PRO A 987 -26.42 -14.90 53.71
C PRO A 987 -25.06 -15.54 53.41
N GLU A 988 -24.54 -16.15 54.47
CA GLU A 988 -23.31 -16.92 54.58
C GLU A 988 -23.39 -18.32 53.93
N GLN A 989 -22.21 -18.78 53.47
CA GLN A 989 -21.63 -20.14 53.55
C GLN A 989 -22.52 -21.39 53.43
N LYS A 990 -22.26 -22.23 52.41
CA LYS A 990 -21.78 -23.62 52.60
C LYS A 990 -21.39 -24.38 51.32
N GLU A 991 -20.21 -25.02 51.42
CA GLU A 991 -19.82 -26.34 50.90
C GLU A 991 -19.91 -26.61 49.38
N ALA A 992 -18.75 -26.60 48.72
CA ALA A 992 -18.49 -27.41 47.53
C ALA A 992 -17.30 -28.34 47.82
N GLU A 993 -17.61 -29.64 47.91
CA GLU A 993 -16.64 -30.73 47.80
C GLU A 993 -16.02 -30.81 46.39
N PRO A 994 -14.84 -31.42 46.24
CA PRO A 994 -14.02 -31.29 45.04
C PRO A 994 -14.44 -32.31 43.97
N VAL A 995 -14.53 -31.86 42.73
CA VAL A 995 -14.45 -32.76 41.56
C VAL A 995 -13.21 -32.36 40.77
N THR A 996 -12.20 -33.20 40.91
CA THR A 996 -10.96 -33.21 40.16
C THR A 996 -11.24 -33.38 38.67
N THR A 997 -10.77 -32.44 37.86
CA THR A 997 -10.49 -32.70 36.45
C THR A 997 -9.08 -32.20 36.19
N VAL A 998 -8.22 -33.14 35.83
CA VAL A 998 -6.78 -32.98 35.63
C VAL A 998 -6.55 -32.02 34.47
N GLU A 999 -5.93 -30.86 34.74
CA GLU A 999 -5.29 -30.05 33.71
C GLU A 999 -4.07 -30.82 33.18
N GLU A 1000 -4.09 -31.17 31.89
CA GLU A 1000 -2.88 -31.58 31.19
C GLU A 1000 -1.95 -30.37 31.07
N ALA A 1001 -0.80 -30.47 31.74
CA ALA A 1001 0.25 -29.47 31.72
C ALA A 1001 0.76 -29.22 30.29
N PRO A 1002 1.14 -27.96 29.96
CA PRO A 1002 1.70 -27.64 28.65
C PRO A 1002 3.01 -28.39 28.44
N VAL A 1003 3.18 -28.94 27.24
CA VAL A 1003 4.43 -29.62 26.84
C VAL A 1003 5.55 -28.58 26.85
N VAL A 1004 6.42 -28.70 27.85
CA VAL A 1004 7.66 -27.92 27.96
C VAL A 1004 8.56 -28.32 26.79
N GLN A 1005 8.80 -27.38 25.87
CA GLN A 1005 9.86 -27.54 24.86
C GLN A 1005 11.20 -27.73 25.58
N ALA A 1006 12.00 -28.69 25.12
CA ALA A 1006 13.32 -28.93 25.72
C ALA A 1006 14.21 -27.71 25.48
N VAL A 1007 14.56 -27.00 26.55
CA VAL A 1007 15.60 -25.97 26.55
C VAL A 1007 16.93 -26.67 26.28
N THR A 1008 17.41 -26.63 25.05
CA THR A 1008 18.64 -27.35 24.65
C THR A 1008 19.91 -26.52 24.78
N THR A 1009 19.78 -25.19 24.87
CA THR A 1009 20.90 -24.26 24.98
C THR A 1009 20.65 -23.18 26.05
N LYS A 1010 21.74 -22.55 26.53
CA LYS A 1010 21.66 -21.44 27.49
C LYS A 1010 20.94 -20.21 26.89
N ASP A 1011 21.02 -20.04 25.57
CA ASP A 1011 20.39 -18.91 24.86
C ASP A 1011 18.87 -19.10 24.74
N ASP A 1012 18.40 -20.33 24.51
CA ASP A 1012 16.96 -20.67 24.54
C ASP A 1012 16.36 -20.39 25.92
N PHE A 1013 17.12 -20.66 26.99
CA PHE A 1013 16.71 -20.39 28.37
C PHE A 1013 16.59 -18.88 28.64
N LEU A 1014 17.56 -18.09 28.18
CA LEU A 1014 17.54 -16.64 28.30
C LEU A 1014 16.38 -16.01 27.54
N LEU A 1015 16.09 -16.50 26.32
CA LEU A 1015 14.95 -16.05 25.53
C LEU A 1015 13.62 -16.37 26.21
N ALA A 1016 13.49 -17.54 26.85
CA ALA A 1016 12.30 -17.90 27.62
C ALA A 1016 12.08 -16.98 28.85
N LEU A 1017 13.16 -16.68 29.59
CA LEU A 1017 13.11 -15.75 30.72
C LEU A 1017 12.75 -14.33 30.28
N ALA A 1018 13.31 -13.87 29.15
CA ALA A 1018 13.02 -12.55 28.58
C ALA A 1018 11.58 -12.43 28.06
N ALA A 1019 11.06 -13.46 27.41
CA ALA A 1019 9.67 -13.51 26.98
C ALA A 1019 8.70 -13.46 28.18
N SER A 1020 9.01 -14.19 29.25
CA SER A 1020 8.22 -14.15 30.49
C SER A 1020 8.23 -12.75 31.13
N ALA A 1021 9.38 -12.06 31.14
CA ALA A 1021 9.49 -10.70 31.67
C ALA A 1021 8.71 -9.69 30.82
N ALA A 1022 8.75 -9.84 29.50
CA ALA A 1022 7.96 -9.03 28.58
C ALA A 1022 6.45 -9.20 28.80
N VAL A 1023 5.98 -10.42 29.07
CA VAL A 1023 4.57 -10.69 29.41
C VAL A 1023 4.17 -9.99 30.71
N ASP A 1024 4.96 -10.10 31.77
CA ASP A 1024 4.64 -9.45 33.05
C ASP A 1024 4.61 -7.91 32.94
N ARG A 1025 5.50 -7.32 32.12
CA ARG A 1025 5.53 -5.86 31.83
C ARG A 1025 4.31 -5.33 31.06
N THR A 1026 3.46 -6.19 30.50
CA THR A 1026 2.17 -5.75 29.93
C THR A 1026 1.15 -5.36 31.02
N CYS A 1027 1.37 -5.78 32.27
CA CYS A 1027 0.49 -5.48 33.39
C CYS A 1027 0.73 -4.06 33.93
N LYS A 1028 -0.31 -3.20 33.84
CA LYS A 1028 -0.22 -1.81 34.33
C LYS A 1028 0.14 -1.68 35.82
N LYS A 1029 -0.27 -2.64 36.67
CA LYS A 1029 0.09 -2.63 38.10
C LYS A 1029 1.55 -3.06 38.33
N HIS A 1030 2.03 -4.04 37.56
CA HIS A 1030 3.45 -4.44 37.55
C HIS A 1030 4.33 -3.25 37.20
N GLU A 1031 4.06 -2.60 36.07
CA GLU A 1031 4.81 -1.42 35.62
C GLU A 1031 4.73 -0.23 36.59
N ALA A 1032 3.57 0.00 37.21
CA ALA A 1032 3.44 1.05 38.22
C ALA A 1032 4.34 0.81 39.45
N VAL A 1033 4.43 -0.43 39.94
CA VAL A 1033 5.29 -0.80 41.08
C VAL A 1033 6.76 -0.79 40.68
N ARG A 1034 7.09 -1.27 39.47
CA ARG A 1034 8.43 -1.22 38.90
C ARG A 1034 8.96 0.21 38.77
N HIS A 1035 8.15 1.13 38.25
CA HIS A 1035 8.53 2.55 38.15
C HIS A 1035 8.63 3.22 39.53
N ALA A 1036 7.77 2.85 40.49
CA ALA A 1036 7.91 3.32 41.86
C ALA A 1036 9.23 2.86 42.49
N LEU A 1037 9.62 1.60 42.29
CA LEU A 1037 10.89 1.04 42.78
C LEU A 1037 12.10 1.77 42.19
N LYS A 1038 12.12 1.94 40.85
CA LYS A 1038 13.20 2.67 40.17
C LYS A 1038 13.31 4.11 40.65
N SER A 1039 12.17 4.78 40.83
CA SER A 1039 12.17 6.15 41.34
C SER A 1039 12.85 6.24 42.70
N GLU A 1040 12.59 5.29 43.60
CA GLU A 1040 13.17 5.28 44.95
C GLU A 1040 14.67 5.00 44.93
N LEU A 1041 15.11 4.05 44.10
CA LEU A 1041 16.54 3.77 43.90
C LEU A 1041 17.28 4.99 43.32
N LEU A 1042 16.68 5.71 42.36
CA LEU A 1042 17.24 6.94 41.81
C LEU A 1042 17.30 8.08 42.85
N TRP A 1043 16.29 8.20 43.72
CA TRP A 1043 16.31 9.19 44.81
C TRP A 1043 17.37 8.90 45.87
N ALA A 1044 17.84 7.65 45.98
CA ALA A 1044 18.95 7.22 46.81
C ALA A 1044 20.32 7.34 46.11
N ASP A 1045 20.39 8.01 44.96
CA ASP A 1045 21.60 8.19 44.13
C ASP A 1045 22.20 6.88 43.58
N LEU A 1046 21.37 5.83 43.47
CA LEU A 1046 21.73 4.57 42.84
C LEU A 1046 21.35 4.57 41.35
N GLN A 1047 21.99 3.69 40.57
CA GLN A 1047 21.81 3.60 39.11
C GLN A 1047 21.06 2.32 38.72
N PRO A 1048 19.71 2.29 38.79
CA PRO A 1048 18.93 1.14 38.33
C PRO A 1048 18.95 1.05 36.80
N THR A 1049 19.20 -0.14 36.29
CA THR A 1049 19.26 -0.47 34.87
C THR A 1049 18.25 -1.56 34.51
N ASP A 1050 17.86 -1.58 33.24
CA ASP A 1050 16.90 -2.54 32.70
C ASP A 1050 17.63 -3.72 32.09
N SER A 1051 17.10 -4.92 32.34
CA SER A 1051 17.55 -6.15 31.70
C SER A 1051 16.42 -6.76 30.87
N GLU A 1052 16.77 -7.53 29.85
CA GLU A 1052 15.78 -8.28 29.07
C GLU A 1052 15.09 -9.36 29.92
N ALA A 1053 15.79 -9.95 30.89
CA ALA A 1053 15.31 -11.07 31.70
C ALA A 1053 14.87 -10.72 33.14
N ALA A 1054 15.31 -9.58 33.70
CA ALA A 1054 14.94 -9.12 35.04
C ALA A 1054 14.34 -7.71 35.01
N ASP A 1055 13.44 -7.42 35.95
CA ASP A 1055 12.76 -6.11 35.99
C ASP A 1055 13.67 -4.93 36.32
N VAL A 1056 14.54 -5.05 37.34
CA VAL A 1056 15.50 -4.00 37.72
C VAL A 1056 16.81 -4.63 38.20
N VAL A 1057 17.93 -4.13 37.68
CA VAL A 1057 19.28 -4.48 38.12
C VAL A 1057 19.96 -3.22 38.65
N CYS A 1058 20.47 -3.24 39.87
CA CYS A 1058 21.08 -2.08 40.50
C CYS A 1058 22.47 -2.40 41.04
N ALA A 1059 23.49 -1.66 40.62
CA ALA A 1059 24.82 -1.74 41.23
C ALA A 1059 24.88 -0.81 42.45
N VAL A 1060 25.39 -1.33 43.57
CA VAL A 1060 25.68 -0.59 44.80
C VAL A 1060 27.19 -0.70 45.11
N ASP A 1061 27.72 0.18 45.96
CA ASP A 1061 29.17 0.27 46.24
C ASP A 1061 29.82 -1.08 46.65
N ASP A 1062 29.05 -1.97 47.26
CA ASP A 1062 29.50 -3.29 47.76
C ASP A 1062 28.86 -4.50 47.03
N GLY A 1063 28.20 -4.33 45.87
CA GLY A 1063 27.63 -5.48 45.16
C GLY A 1063 26.56 -5.20 44.09
N LEU A 1064 25.96 -6.25 43.55
CA LEU A 1064 24.90 -6.20 42.54
C LEU A 1064 23.56 -6.68 43.12
N PHE A 1065 22.52 -5.86 43.07
CA PHE A 1065 21.18 -6.20 43.55
C PHE A 1065 20.24 -6.45 42.37
N LEU A 1066 19.46 -7.54 42.45
CA LEU A 1066 18.48 -7.94 41.43
C LEU A 1066 17.06 -7.87 41.99
N TYR A 1067 16.15 -7.24 41.25
CA TYR A 1067 14.75 -7.10 41.64
C TYR A 1067 13.83 -7.67 40.56
N GLU A 1068 12.90 -8.53 40.98
CA GLU A 1068 11.79 -9.00 40.15
C GLU A 1068 10.48 -8.52 40.76
N VAL A 1069 9.61 -7.90 39.96
CA VAL A 1069 8.32 -7.40 40.40
C VAL A 1069 7.25 -8.45 40.11
N LEU A 1070 6.32 -8.69 41.03
CA LEU A 1070 5.17 -9.54 40.79
C LEU A 1070 3.91 -8.70 40.52
N GLY A 1071 3.17 -9.14 39.50
CA GLY A 1071 1.91 -8.53 39.09
C GLY A 1071 0.80 -8.57 40.15
N ALA A 1072 -0.30 -7.89 39.84
CA ALA A 1072 -1.44 -7.73 40.73
C ALA A 1072 -2.02 -9.07 41.22
N GLY A 1073 -2.17 -9.23 42.54
CA GLY A 1073 -2.79 -10.41 43.14
C GLY A 1073 -1.87 -11.62 43.33
N ARG A 1074 -0.59 -11.53 42.93
CA ARG A 1074 0.43 -12.55 43.15
C ARG A 1074 1.16 -12.32 44.47
N SER A 1075 0.46 -12.54 45.59
CA SER A 1075 0.97 -12.29 46.94
C SER A 1075 0.95 -13.52 47.84
N ALA A 1076 0.44 -14.67 47.39
CA ALA A 1076 0.46 -15.91 48.17
C ALA A 1076 1.78 -16.66 48.03
N TYR A 1077 2.08 -17.53 49.00
CA TYR A 1077 3.36 -18.24 49.08
C TYR A 1077 3.72 -19.01 47.79
N GLU A 1078 2.74 -19.55 47.08
CA GLU A 1078 2.97 -20.31 45.84
C GLU A 1078 3.57 -19.44 44.73
N GLU A 1079 3.04 -18.25 44.53
CA GLU A 1079 3.52 -17.29 43.53
C GLU A 1079 4.86 -16.68 43.96
N LEU A 1080 5.03 -16.44 45.26
CA LEU A 1080 6.31 -15.98 45.82
C LEU A 1080 7.41 -17.02 45.59
N ARG A 1081 7.11 -18.31 45.77
CA ARG A 1081 8.04 -19.43 45.51
C ARG A 1081 8.40 -19.52 44.02
N ALA A 1082 7.41 -19.37 43.14
CA ALA A 1082 7.64 -19.37 41.69
C ALA A 1082 8.52 -18.19 41.28
N GLY A 1083 8.23 -16.98 41.78
CA GLY A 1083 9.04 -15.79 41.56
C GLY A 1083 10.46 -15.90 42.10
N ALA A 1084 10.65 -16.46 43.30
CA ALA A 1084 11.96 -16.69 43.89
C ALA A 1084 12.80 -17.69 43.08
N THR A 1085 12.17 -18.77 42.59
CA THR A 1085 12.85 -19.76 41.73
C THR A 1085 13.34 -19.11 40.44
N ARG A 1086 12.48 -18.32 39.79
CA ARG A 1086 12.82 -17.57 38.59
C ARG A 1086 13.95 -16.56 38.82
N LEU A 1087 13.94 -15.86 39.94
CA LEU A 1087 14.98 -14.90 40.30
C LEU A 1087 16.35 -15.59 40.50
N LEU A 1088 16.37 -16.81 41.06
CA LEU A 1088 17.57 -17.64 41.17
C LEU A 1088 18.07 -18.14 39.80
N GLU A 1089 17.15 -18.52 38.92
CA GLU A 1089 17.43 -18.88 37.53
C GLU A 1089 18.06 -17.73 36.77
N ILE A 1090 17.49 -16.52 36.86
CA ILE A 1090 18.04 -15.31 36.26
C ILE A 1090 19.44 -15.04 36.84
N ASN A 1091 19.61 -15.10 38.16
CA ASN A 1091 20.91 -14.89 38.79
C ASN A 1091 21.97 -15.90 38.32
N HIS A 1092 21.58 -17.15 38.01
CA HIS A 1092 22.49 -18.16 37.46
C HIS A 1092 22.97 -17.81 36.04
N THR A 1093 22.19 -17.03 35.28
CA THR A 1093 22.55 -16.65 33.91
C THR A 1093 23.53 -15.47 33.85
N LEU A 1094 23.57 -14.62 34.88
CA LEU A 1094 24.41 -13.41 34.94
C LEU A 1094 25.91 -13.73 35.00
N HIS A 1095 26.72 -12.85 34.40
CA HIS A 1095 28.20 -12.98 34.41
C HIS A 1095 28.80 -12.81 35.81
N THR A 1096 28.23 -11.91 36.61
CA THR A 1096 28.53 -11.73 38.04
C THR A 1096 27.25 -12.01 38.80
N LYS A 1097 27.29 -12.90 39.80
CA LYS A 1097 26.12 -13.21 40.61
C LYS A 1097 25.72 -11.98 41.43
N ALA A 1098 24.42 -11.72 41.51
CA ALA A 1098 23.85 -10.73 42.40
C ALA A 1098 24.07 -11.15 43.86
N ASP A 1099 24.53 -10.20 44.66
CA ASP A 1099 24.81 -10.34 46.09
C ASP A 1099 23.52 -10.34 46.92
N ARG A 1100 22.46 -9.67 46.43
CA ARG A 1100 21.12 -9.72 47.01
C ARG A 1100 20.04 -9.82 45.94
N LEU A 1101 19.02 -10.61 46.27
CA LEU A 1101 17.89 -10.93 45.41
C LEU A 1101 16.60 -10.46 46.08
N TYR A 1102 15.81 -9.64 45.40
CA TYR A 1102 14.59 -9.04 45.91
C TYR A 1102 13.38 -9.38 45.03
N LEU A 1103 12.32 -9.87 45.67
CA LEU A 1103 11.01 -10.05 45.07
C LEU A 1103 10.09 -8.91 45.53
N VAL A 1104 9.45 -8.22 44.60
CA VAL A 1104 8.75 -6.96 44.87
C VAL A 1104 7.26 -7.08 44.56
N LEU A 1105 6.41 -6.90 45.57
CA LEU A 1105 4.97 -7.11 45.48
C LEU A 1105 4.19 -5.79 45.42
N CYS A 1106 3.01 -5.84 44.79
CA CYS A 1106 2.07 -4.72 44.76
C CYS A 1106 1.43 -4.39 46.12
N GLY A 1107 1.50 -5.31 47.09
CA GLY A 1107 0.93 -5.19 48.44
C GLY A 1107 1.49 -6.29 49.35
N ALA A 1108 1.13 -6.28 50.63
CA ALA A 1108 1.65 -7.24 51.61
C ALA A 1108 1.39 -8.71 51.18
N PRO A 1109 2.28 -9.65 51.55
CA PRO A 1109 2.05 -11.08 51.33
C PRO A 1109 0.69 -11.50 51.89
N ALA A 1110 0.03 -12.45 51.23
CA ALA A 1110 -1.26 -12.97 51.69
C ALA A 1110 -1.11 -13.70 53.03
N GLU A 1111 0.02 -14.40 53.23
CA GLU A 1111 0.36 -15.05 54.48
C GLU A 1111 1.56 -14.38 55.17
N GLU A 1112 1.42 -14.04 56.45
CA GLU A 1112 2.45 -13.33 57.22
C GLU A 1112 3.79 -14.09 57.33
N TRP A 1113 3.77 -15.42 57.23
CA TRP A 1113 4.96 -16.28 57.28
C TRP A 1113 5.63 -16.50 55.91
N ALA A 1114 4.98 -16.10 54.80
CA ALA A 1114 5.46 -16.41 53.46
C ALA A 1114 6.79 -15.71 53.16
N ALA A 1115 6.92 -14.43 53.52
CA ALA A 1115 8.14 -13.65 53.29
C ALA A 1115 9.35 -14.24 54.03
N SER A 1116 9.22 -14.58 55.32
CA SER A 1116 10.30 -15.17 56.11
C SER A 1116 10.73 -16.53 55.55
N THR A 1117 9.76 -17.34 55.10
CA THR A 1117 10.03 -18.65 54.50
C THR A 1117 10.76 -18.51 53.16
N VAL A 1118 10.37 -17.56 52.31
CA VAL A 1118 11.05 -17.31 51.03
C VAL A 1118 12.50 -16.88 51.26
N ARG A 1119 12.74 -16.03 52.26
CA ARG A 1119 14.08 -15.61 52.65
C ARG A 1119 14.92 -16.75 53.21
N GLU A 1120 14.38 -17.55 54.12
CA GLU A 1120 15.12 -18.64 54.77
C GLU A 1120 15.40 -19.82 53.85
N VAL A 1121 14.48 -20.13 52.92
CA VAL A 1121 14.58 -21.29 52.03
C VAL A 1121 15.30 -20.96 50.72
N PHE A 1122 14.99 -19.82 50.10
CA PHE A 1122 15.50 -19.45 48.77
C PHE A 1122 16.57 -18.36 48.81
N GLY A 1123 16.81 -17.73 49.97
CA GLY A 1123 17.74 -16.60 50.08
C GLY A 1123 17.25 -15.34 49.34
N VAL A 1124 15.95 -15.25 49.05
CA VAL A 1124 15.34 -14.13 48.32
C VAL A 1124 14.56 -13.27 49.33
N HIS A 1125 14.86 -11.98 49.37
CA HIS A 1125 14.18 -11.00 50.21
C HIS A 1125 12.85 -10.57 49.59
N VAL A 1126 11.82 -10.35 50.40
CA VAL A 1126 10.51 -9.90 49.89
C VAL A 1126 10.24 -8.46 50.32
N LEU A 1127 9.90 -7.61 49.36
CA LEU A 1127 9.49 -6.23 49.53
C LEU A 1127 8.07 -6.05 48.99
N TRP A 1128 7.33 -5.11 49.54
CA TRP A 1128 6.03 -4.73 49.00
C TRP A 1128 5.72 -3.26 49.17
N ARG A 1129 4.87 -2.76 48.27
CA ARG A 1129 4.42 -1.38 48.31
C ARG A 1129 3.35 -1.19 49.39
N THR A 1130 3.50 -0.15 50.21
CA THR A 1130 2.44 0.38 51.10
C THR A 1130 1.98 1.76 50.60
N PRO A 1131 0.83 2.31 51.06
CA PRO A 1131 0.27 3.58 50.57
C PRO A 1131 1.14 4.84 50.73
N GLY A 1132 2.33 4.73 51.34
CA GLY A 1132 3.28 5.83 51.48
C GLY A 1132 4.75 5.42 51.65
N ASN A 1133 5.06 4.13 51.85
CA ASN A 1133 6.43 3.63 52.02
C ASN A 1133 6.61 2.20 51.46
N TRP A 1134 7.76 1.57 51.70
CA TRP A 1134 8.00 0.16 51.40
C TRP A 1134 8.03 -0.67 52.68
N GLY A 1135 7.34 -1.80 52.67
CA GLY A 1135 7.42 -2.81 53.73
C GLY A 1135 8.21 -4.02 53.24
N GLY A 1136 8.80 -4.78 54.16
CA GLY A 1136 9.52 -6.01 53.80
C GLY A 1136 10.77 -6.28 54.61
N ASP A 1137 11.56 -7.22 54.11
CA ASP A 1137 12.84 -7.60 54.69
C ASP A 1137 13.91 -6.53 54.43
N ASP A 1138 14.21 -5.72 55.45
CA ASP A 1138 15.28 -4.70 55.42
C ASP A 1138 15.13 -3.70 54.24
N PRO A 1139 14.00 -2.95 54.19
CA PRO A 1139 13.65 -2.10 53.05
C PRO A 1139 14.61 -0.92 52.87
N ASP A 1140 15.29 -0.48 53.94
CA ASP A 1140 16.24 0.63 53.86
C ASP A 1140 17.51 0.21 53.11
N THR A 1141 18.08 -0.95 53.44
CA THR A 1141 19.21 -1.49 52.67
C THR A 1141 18.79 -1.86 51.24
N ALA A 1142 17.58 -2.38 51.05
CA ALA A 1142 17.07 -2.74 49.74
C ALA A 1142 16.84 -1.54 48.80
N LEU A 1143 16.66 -0.34 49.35
CA LEU A 1143 16.40 0.89 48.59
C LEU A 1143 17.56 1.89 48.66
N GLY A 1144 18.70 1.51 49.24
CA GLY A 1144 19.88 2.37 49.35
C GLY A 1144 19.73 3.54 50.32
N ARG A 1145 18.80 3.46 51.28
CA ARG A 1145 18.58 4.52 52.27
C ARG A 1145 19.62 4.40 53.41
N PRO A 1146 20.19 5.51 53.91
CA PRO A 1146 21.13 5.47 55.02
C PRO A 1146 20.46 4.90 56.27
N GLN A 1147 21.08 3.89 56.91
CA GLN A 1147 20.60 3.33 58.19
C GLN A 1147 20.56 4.46 59.23
N ALA A 1148 19.37 4.71 59.80
CA ALA A 1148 19.14 5.72 60.83
C ALA A 1148 19.58 5.26 62.22
#